data_AF-A0A453JA70-F1
#
_entry.id   AF-A0A453JA70-F1
#
_cell.length_a   1.000
_cell.length_b   1.000
_cell.length_c   1.000
_cell.angle_alpha   90.00
_cell.angle_beta   90.00
_cell.angle_gamma   90.00
#
_symmetry.space_group_name_H-M   'P 1'
#
loop_
_entity.id
_entity.type
_entity.pdbx_description
1 polymer ?
#
loop_
_entity_poly.entity_id
_entity_poly.type
_entity_poly.pdbx_seq_one_letter_code
_entity_poly.pdbx_strand_id
1 'polypeptide(L)'
;MWFLATLVAIRDVCKLVVKELTNWVIYSDDEKKFNSEIIFALIRSDLLDVREYNVQLAKLIDGGRNKIATEFAMSLVQTLITQDSASISELQDVVDVLSKISRRSGSPELMQQVNEIARNNANNAPGFAFGKDKKVLPNRANKEENSVNDATVADSVAFQDQVAHLFSEWCQICDHPNASDAAYSRYVMQLQHIGLLKGDEFTERFFRILTELAVAHSVVSEQINAPGGLSQQSSHISYFPIDSYSKLVSVVIKNCSVEIGPNKGSLLPKILSVTIRVIQKDAEEKKASFNPRPYFRLFINWLNDLSTSELHHDGANFQVLAAFANAFHVLQPSRIPSMSFAWLELVSHRTFMARLLTGNSQKGWPFFQRLLIDLFKFMEPYLRTADLLEPVHLMYKGTMRVLLVLLHDFPEFLCDYHFSFCDVIPSSCIQMRNVILSAFPRNMRLPDPSTPNLKIDLLAEISLPPRIMSDVDGALKLKHMKVDVDEYLKRPEGSSFLNDLKQKLLLPQNEANVAGTRYNVPLMNSLVLYIGIQAVQQLQANKANASASAQQINHNTMDIFQIETATEFFRYLVTNLDTEGRYLFLNAIANQLRYPNSHTHYFSFIILYLFAEAAQEHIQEQVTRVLLERLIVNRPHPWGLLITFIELIKNPRYNFWNRAFTHCAPEIKQLFESVAKSCGGGAGKAVDDGSDGGH
;
A
#
# COMPACT_ATOMS: atom_id res chain seq x y z
N MET A 1 12.75 -20.68 -8.94
CA MET A 1 11.73 -19.63 -8.99
C MET A 1 12.25 -18.21 -8.74
N TRP A 2 13.10 -17.92 -7.73
CA TRP A 2 13.61 -16.56 -7.49
C TRP A 2 14.38 -15.95 -8.68
N PHE A 3 15.30 -16.72 -9.29
CA PHE A 3 16.06 -16.26 -10.47
C PHE A 3 15.18 -15.95 -11.69
N LEU A 4 14.10 -16.71 -11.90
CA LEU A 4 13.15 -16.46 -12.99
C LEU A 4 12.41 -15.13 -12.78
N ALA A 5 11.95 -14.86 -11.55
CA ALA A 5 11.33 -13.59 -11.20
C ALA A 5 12.29 -12.39 -11.35
N THR A 6 13.58 -12.58 -11.03
CA THR A 6 14.61 -11.57 -11.28
C THR A 6 14.81 -11.32 -12.78
N LEU A 7 14.88 -12.37 -13.61
CA LEU A 7 15.00 -12.22 -15.06
C LEU A 7 13.77 -11.55 -15.68
N VAL A 8 12.56 -11.86 -15.21
CA VAL A 8 11.32 -11.16 -15.60
C VAL A 8 11.38 -9.68 -15.23
N ALA A 9 11.81 -9.35 -14.00
CA ALA A 9 11.98 -7.97 -13.58
C ALA A 9 13.04 -7.22 -14.40
N ILE A 10 14.12 -7.89 -14.81
CA ILE A 10 15.15 -7.30 -15.67
C ILE A 10 14.62 -7.11 -17.10
N ARG A 11 13.88 -8.08 -17.65
CA ARG A 11 13.22 -7.99 -18.98
C ARG A 11 12.33 -6.76 -19.07
N ASP A 12 11.56 -6.49 -18.02
CA ASP A 12 10.63 -5.35 -17.96
C ASP A 12 11.34 -3.98 -18.00
N VAL A 13 12.64 -3.95 -17.69
CA VAL A 13 13.48 -2.74 -17.70
C VAL A 13 14.46 -2.72 -18.88
N CYS A 14 14.84 -3.88 -19.43
CA CYS A 14 15.84 -4.01 -20.49
C CYS A 14 15.40 -5.02 -21.56
N LYS A 15 14.98 -4.49 -22.73
CA LYS A 15 14.50 -5.29 -23.87
C LYS A 15 15.57 -6.19 -24.51
N LEU A 16 16.86 -5.93 -24.26
CA LEU A 16 17.96 -6.74 -24.78
C LEU A 16 18.07 -8.10 -24.09
N VAL A 17 17.51 -8.26 -22.89
CA VAL A 17 17.66 -9.46 -22.08
C VAL A 17 17.03 -10.69 -22.73
N VAL A 18 15.86 -10.54 -23.39
CA VAL A 18 15.25 -11.66 -24.13
C VAL A 18 16.16 -12.13 -25.27
N LYS A 19 16.77 -11.19 -26.00
CA LYS A 19 17.69 -11.50 -27.09
C LYS A 19 18.97 -12.19 -26.60
N GLU A 20 19.57 -11.67 -25.53
CA GLU A 20 20.76 -12.27 -24.92
C GLU A 20 20.47 -13.66 -24.33
N LEU A 21 19.35 -13.83 -23.61
CA LEU A 21 18.92 -15.14 -23.09
C LEU A 21 18.67 -16.14 -24.22
N THR A 22 18.01 -15.70 -25.30
CA THR A 22 17.78 -16.54 -26.48
C THR A 22 19.11 -16.98 -27.11
N ASN A 23 20.07 -16.07 -27.25
CA ASN A 23 21.42 -16.40 -27.71
C ASN A 23 22.12 -17.38 -26.76
N TRP A 24 22.08 -17.16 -25.45
CA TRP A 24 22.71 -18.05 -24.48
C TRP A 24 22.11 -19.45 -24.54
N VAL A 25 20.80 -19.58 -24.73
CA VAL A 25 20.15 -20.88 -24.92
C VAL A 25 20.59 -21.53 -26.22
N ILE A 26 20.56 -20.81 -27.35
CA ILE A 26 20.93 -21.33 -28.68
C ILE A 26 22.40 -21.75 -28.74
N TYR A 27 23.30 -21.03 -28.08
CA TYR A 27 24.74 -21.29 -28.12
C TYR A 27 25.28 -22.00 -26.87
N SER A 28 24.42 -22.45 -25.96
CA SER A 28 24.83 -23.26 -24.81
C SER A 28 25.35 -24.65 -25.20
N ASP A 29 26.22 -25.18 -24.35
CA ASP A 29 26.72 -26.56 -24.44
C ASP A 29 25.58 -27.59 -24.41
N ASP A 30 25.75 -28.72 -25.11
CA ASP A 30 24.67 -29.67 -25.40
C ASP A 30 23.94 -30.22 -24.16
N GLU A 31 24.62 -30.39 -23.02
CA GLU A 31 23.97 -30.86 -21.77
C GLU A 31 23.01 -29.84 -21.15
N LYS A 32 23.26 -28.53 -21.34
CA LYS A 32 22.44 -27.46 -20.77
C LYS A 32 21.34 -26.99 -21.71
N LYS A 33 21.53 -27.20 -23.01
CA LYS A 33 20.60 -26.81 -24.09
C LYS A 33 19.27 -27.56 -24.05
N PHE A 34 19.26 -28.79 -23.55
CA PHE A 34 18.09 -29.69 -23.59
C PHE A 34 17.40 -29.88 -22.23
N ASN A 35 17.36 -28.84 -21.39
CA ASN A 35 16.62 -28.89 -20.13
C ASN A 35 15.16 -28.44 -20.31
N SER A 36 14.24 -29.41 -20.34
CA SER A 36 12.81 -29.14 -20.63
C SER A 36 12.16 -28.21 -19.61
N GLU A 37 12.51 -28.30 -18.33
CA GLU A 37 11.92 -27.46 -17.28
C GLU A 37 12.34 -26.00 -17.40
N ILE A 38 13.63 -25.75 -17.68
CA ILE A 38 14.17 -24.40 -17.85
C ILE A 38 13.59 -23.76 -19.12
N ILE A 39 13.64 -24.47 -20.25
CA ILE A 39 13.13 -23.95 -21.52
C ILE A 39 11.63 -23.69 -21.43
N PHE A 40 10.86 -24.60 -20.85
CA PHE A 40 9.43 -24.39 -20.60
C PHE A 40 9.17 -23.16 -19.73
N ALA A 41 9.92 -22.99 -18.63
CA ALA A 41 9.78 -21.83 -17.76
C ALA A 41 10.15 -20.50 -18.45
N LEU A 42 11.15 -20.50 -19.32
CA LEU A 42 11.56 -19.34 -20.11
C LEU A 42 10.51 -18.97 -21.17
N ILE A 43 9.95 -19.95 -21.88
CA ILE A 43 8.86 -19.75 -22.84
C ILE A 43 7.63 -19.16 -22.14
N ARG A 44 7.18 -19.78 -21.03
CA ARG A 44 6.01 -19.32 -20.27
C ARG A 44 6.17 -17.92 -19.66
N SER A 45 7.41 -17.47 -19.49
CA SER A 45 7.72 -16.16 -18.91
C SER A 45 8.08 -15.11 -19.96
N ASP A 46 7.83 -15.35 -21.26
CA ASP A 46 8.25 -14.50 -22.39
C ASP A 46 9.72 -14.03 -22.30
N LEU A 47 10.61 -14.90 -21.80
CA LEU A 47 12.03 -14.63 -21.63
C LEU A 47 12.89 -15.16 -22.78
N LEU A 48 12.24 -15.75 -23.79
CA LEU A 48 12.88 -16.39 -24.92
C LEU A 48 12.11 -16.05 -26.20
N ASP A 49 12.81 -15.65 -27.26
CA ASP A 49 12.21 -15.44 -28.58
C ASP A 49 11.89 -16.81 -29.19
N VAL A 50 10.62 -17.21 -29.06
CA VAL A 50 10.14 -18.53 -29.46
C VAL A 50 10.30 -18.73 -30.97
N ARG A 51 10.22 -17.68 -31.80
CA ARG A 51 10.36 -17.79 -33.25
C ARG A 51 11.80 -18.11 -33.65
N GLU A 52 12.77 -17.39 -33.07
CA GLU A 52 14.18 -17.65 -33.32
C GLU A 52 14.60 -19.04 -32.80
N TYR A 53 14.13 -19.39 -31.61
CA TYR A 53 14.38 -20.70 -31.01
C TYR A 53 13.76 -21.85 -31.80
N ASN A 54 12.52 -21.69 -32.30
CA ASN A 54 11.83 -22.66 -33.15
C ASN A 54 12.68 -23.06 -34.37
N VAL A 55 13.18 -22.06 -35.11
CA VAL A 55 14.00 -22.26 -36.30
C VAL A 55 15.30 -23.00 -35.97
N GLN A 56 15.94 -22.68 -34.85
CA GLN A 56 17.20 -23.31 -34.46
C GLN A 56 17.02 -24.72 -33.93
N LEU A 57 15.98 -24.97 -33.11
CA LEU A 57 15.67 -26.31 -32.63
C LEU A 57 15.27 -27.23 -33.79
N ALA A 58 14.50 -26.74 -34.76
CA ALA A 58 14.16 -27.50 -35.97
C ALA A 58 15.40 -27.92 -36.78
N LYS A 59 16.43 -27.05 -36.87
CA LYS A 59 17.73 -27.40 -37.48
C LYS A 59 18.50 -28.44 -36.66
N LEU A 60 18.49 -28.33 -35.33
CA LEU A 60 19.20 -29.24 -34.44
C LEU A 60 18.66 -30.67 -34.46
N ILE A 61 17.35 -30.84 -34.69
CA ILE A 61 16.73 -32.16 -34.89
C ILE A 61 17.35 -32.88 -36.09
N ASP A 62 17.85 -32.14 -37.09
CA ASP A 62 18.59 -32.64 -38.24
C ASP A 62 17.91 -33.83 -38.95
N GLY A 63 16.60 -33.71 -39.18
CA GLY A 63 15.80 -34.74 -39.82
C GLY A 63 15.72 -36.07 -39.06
N GLY A 64 15.94 -36.03 -37.73
CA GLY A 64 15.91 -37.18 -36.83
C GLY A 64 17.27 -37.83 -36.59
N ARG A 65 18.36 -37.28 -37.16
CA ARG A 65 19.73 -37.78 -36.93
C ARG A 65 20.23 -37.46 -35.53
N ASN A 66 19.83 -36.31 -34.98
CA ASN A 66 20.14 -35.93 -33.61
C ASN A 66 19.06 -36.50 -32.67
N LYS A 67 19.32 -37.68 -32.11
CA LYS A 67 18.37 -38.38 -31.23
C LYS A 67 18.03 -37.57 -29.98
N ILE A 68 19.03 -36.93 -29.36
CA ILE A 68 18.87 -36.14 -28.14
C ILE A 68 17.97 -34.92 -28.40
N ALA A 69 18.24 -34.17 -29.48
CA ALA A 69 17.39 -33.02 -29.85
C ALA A 69 15.97 -33.45 -30.24
N THR A 70 15.82 -34.62 -30.87
CA THR A 70 14.51 -35.17 -31.25
C THR A 70 13.69 -35.56 -30.03
N GLU A 71 14.27 -36.29 -29.07
CA GLU A 71 13.63 -36.67 -27.81
C GLU A 71 13.26 -35.45 -26.96
N PHE A 72 14.17 -34.49 -26.86
CA PHE A 72 13.91 -33.23 -26.18
C PHE A 72 12.77 -32.45 -26.84
N ALA A 73 12.77 -32.31 -28.17
CA ALA A 73 11.71 -31.59 -28.88
C ALA A 73 10.33 -32.27 -28.70
N MET A 74 10.29 -33.61 -28.69
CA MET A 74 9.06 -34.35 -28.38
C MET A 74 8.58 -34.10 -26.95
N SER A 75 9.50 -34.16 -25.97
CA SER A 75 9.19 -33.88 -24.56
C SER A 75 8.67 -32.45 -24.38
N LEU A 76 9.34 -31.46 -24.98
CA LEU A 76 8.95 -30.05 -24.89
C LEU A 76 7.56 -29.82 -25.49
N VAL A 77 7.29 -30.36 -26.69
CA VAL A 77 5.97 -30.26 -27.34
C VAL A 77 4.90 -30.95 -26.49
N GLN A 78 5.18 -32.11 -25.90
CA GLN A 78 4.24 -32.81 -25.03
C GLN A 78 3.94 -32.03 -23.73
N THR A 79 4.96 -31.43 -23.11
CA THR A 79 4.79 -30.58 -21.93
C THR A 79 3.98 -29.32 -22.26
N LEU A 80 4.23 -28.70 -23.41
CA LEU A 80 3.46 -27.55 -23.89
C LEU A 80 2.01 -27.95 -24.22
N ILE A 81 1.75 -29.09 -24.86
CA ILE A 81 0.39 -29.60 -25.08
C ILE A 81 -0.38 -29.80 -23.76
N THR A 82 0.30 -30.33 -22.74
CA THR A 82 -0.36 -30.69 -21.47
C THR A 82 -0.61 -29.47 -20.59
N GLN A 83 0.25 -28.44 -20.66
CA GLN A 83 0.25 -27.33 -19.71
C GLN A 83 -0.06 -25.95 -20.31
N ASP A 84 0.10 -25.76 -21.63
CA ASP A 84 -0.14 -24.48 -22.33
C ASP A 84 -0.28 -24.63 -23.87
N SER A 85 -1.50 -24.91 -24.35
CA SER A 85 -1.77 -25.15 -25.78
C SER A 85 -1.54 -23.95 -26.71
N ALA A 86 -1.43 -22.72 -26.18
CA ALA A 86 -1.32 -21.50 -26.98
C ALA A 86 0.07 -21.32 -27.61
N SER A 87 1.13 -21.82 -26.97
CA SER A 87 2.52 -21.66 -27.44
C SER A 87 2.91 -22.61 -28.60
N ILE A 88 2.05 -23.57 -28.94
CA ILE A 88 2.32 -24.58 -29.99
C ILE A 88 2.33 -23.95 -31.38
N SER A 89 1.46 -22.96 -31.63
CA SER A 89 1.40 -22.28 -32.94
C SER A 89 2.70 -21.54 -33.29
N GLU A 90 3.51 -21.22 -32.28
CA GLU A 90 4.80 -20.54 -32.46
C GLU A 90 5.96 -21.52 -32.72
N LEU A 91 5.75 -22.83 -32.51
CA LEU A 91 6.72 -23.92 -32.74
C LEU A 91 6.46 -24.72 -34.03
N GLN A 92 5.85 -24.10 -35.05
CA GLN A 92 5.41 -24.79 -36.26
C GLN A 92 6.53 -25.54 -37.00
N ASP A 93 7.73 -24.94 -37.15
CA ASP A 93 8.88 -25.61 -37.79
C ASP A 93 9.31 -26.90 -37.07
N VAL A 94 9.36 -26.89 -35.73
CA VAL A 94 9.68 -28.09 -34.94
C VAL A 94 8.59 -29.16 -35.10
N VAL A 95 7.32 -28.77 -35.05
CA VAL A 95 6.18 -29.68 -35.26
C VAL A 95 6.23 -30.29 -36.68
N ASP A 96 6.54 -29.49 -37.69
CA ASP A 96 6.66 -29.92 -39.08
C ASP A 96 7.82 -30.91 -39.28
N VAL A 97 8.98 -30.67 -38.66
CA VAL A 97 10.13 -31.58 -38.72
C VAL A 97 9.82 -32.90 -38.00
N LEU A 98 9.23 -32.85 -36.79
CA LEU A 98 8.82 -34.04 -36.05
C LEU A 98 7.75 -34.84 -36.80
N SER A 99 6.78 -34.18 -37.45
CA SER A 99 5.75 -34.84 -38.25
C SER A 99 6.34 -35.58 -39.48
N LYS A 100 7.39 -35.03 -40.10
CA LYS A 100 8.13 -35.67 -41.20
C LYS A 100 8.95 -36.87 -40.75
N ILE A 101 9.49 -36.83 -39.53
CA ILE A 101 10.23 -37.96 -38.92
C ILE A 101 9.26 -39.10 -38.55
N SER A 102 8.09 -38.77 -38.00
CA SER A 102 7.03 -39.71 -37.62
C SER A 102 6.49 -40.53 -38.81
N ARG A 103 6.57 -40.00 -40.04
CA ARG A 103 6.19 -40.72 -41.27
C ARG A 103 7.21 -41.76 -41.74
N ARG A 104 8.41 -41.82 -41.15
CA ARG A 104 9.43 -42.83 -41.45
C ARG A 104 9.20 -44.03 -40.53
N SER A 105 8.95 -45.19 -41.13
CA SER A 105 8.53 -46.44 -40.49
C SER A 105 9.37 -46.81 -39.24
N GLY A 106 8.73 -46.81 -38.06
CA GLY A 106 9.26 -47.41 -36.83
C GLY A 106 9.22 -46.59 -35.53
N SER A 107 8.29 -45.65 -35.32
CA SER A 107 8.25 -44.83 -34.09
C SER A 107 7.13 -45.18 -33.08
N PRO A 108 7.33 -44.95 -31.76
CA PRO A 108 6.40 -45.32 -30.69
C PRO A 108 5.09 -44.50 -30.70
N GLU A 109 4.03 -45.08 -30.12
CA GLU A 109 2.64 -44.60 -30.06
C GLU A 109 2.45 -43.11 -29.64
N LEU A 110 3.39 -42.55 -28.87
CA LEU A 110 3.40 -41.13 -28.47
C LEU A 110 3.51 -40.15 -29.66
N MET A 111 4.06 -40.59 -30.80
CA MET A 111 4.21 -39.77 -32.01
C MET A 111 2.93 -39.65 -32.86
N GLN A 112 1.93 -40.51 -32.67
CA GLN A 112 0.65 -40.42 -33.38
C GLN A 112 -0.28 -39.37 -32.75
N GLN A 113 -0.26 -39.23 -31.41
CA GLN A 113 -1.06 -38.24 -30.69
C GLN A 113 -0.67 -36.79 -31.01
N VAL A 114 0.63 -36.50 -31.23
CA VAL A 114 1.10 -35.14 -31.57
C VAL A 114 0.65 -34.72 -32.99
N ASN A 115 0.55 -35.66 -33.93
CA ASN A 115 0.14 -35.38 -35.32
C ASN A 115 -1.37 -35.12 -35.48
N GLU A 116 -2.23 -35.74 -34.68
CA GLU A 116 -3.69 -35.48 -34.72
C GLU A 116 -4.04 -34.12 -34.11
N ILE A 117 -3.34 -33.70 -33.06
CA ILE A 117 -3.58 -32.43 -32.37
C ILE A 117 -3.08 -31.24 -33.22
N ALA A 118 -1.94 -31.37 -33.91
CA ALA A 118 -1.41 -30.32 -34.79
C ALA A 118 -2.26 -30.09 -36.05
N ARG A 119 -2.88 -31.15 -36.60
CA ARG A 119 -3.72 -31.05 -37.82
C ARG A 119 -5.07 -30.39 -37.59
N ASN A 120 -5.66 -30.56 -36.39
CA ASN A 120 -6.96 -29.98 -36.09
C ASN A 120 -6.91 -28.45 -35.90
N ASN A 121 -5.76 -27.87 -35.58
CA ASN A 121 -5.59 -26.42 -35.42
C ASN A 121 -5.28 -25.67 -36.73
N ALA A 122 -4.77 -26.34 -37.77
CA ALA A 122 -4.36 -25.67 -39.02
C ALA A 122 -5.50 -25.44 -40.04
N ASN A 123 -6.65 -26.10 -39.89
CA ASN A 123 -7.73 -26.08 -40.89
C ASN A 123 -8.84 -25.03 -40.64
N ASN A 124 -8.74 -24.22 -39.58
CA ASN A 124 -9.72 -23.16 -39.29
C ASN A 124 -9.19 -21.78 -39.68
N ALA A 125 -9.13 -21.52 -41.00
CA ALA A 125 -8.99 -20.17 -41.54
C ALA A 125 -10.33 -19.76 -42.21
N PRO A 126 -11.05 -18.72 -41.73
CA PRO A 126 -12.28 -18.28 -42.37
C PRO A 126 -11.96 -17.43 -43.60
N GLY A 127 -12.37 -17.89 -44.78
CA GLY A 127 -12.48 -17.06 -45.97
C GLY A 127 -13.69 -16.12 -45.85
N PHE A 128 -13.45 -14.83 -46.01
CA PHE A 128 -14.47 -13.79 -46.07
C PHE A 128 -15.34 -13.93 -47.33
N ALA A 129 -16.65 -14.09 -47.15
CA ALA A 129 -17.64 -13.93 -48.22
C ALA A 129 -18.81 -13.06 -47.71
N PHE A 130 -19.05 -11.95 -48.41
CA PHE A 130 -20.20 -11.06 -48.24
C PHE A 130 -21.50 -11.76 -48.64
N GLY A 131 -22.54 -11.67 -47.80
CA GLY A 131 -23.89 -12.16 -48.10
C GLY A 131 -24.98 -11.31 -47.44
N LYS A 132 -25.80 -10.67 -48.26
CA LYS A 132 -26.97 -9.84 -47.89
C LYS A 132 -28.17 -10.67 -47.43
N ASP A 133 -28.94 -10.06 -46.51
CA ASP A 133 -30.39 -10.13 -46.28
C ASP A 133 -31.10 -11.49 -46.10
N LYS A 134 -31.80 -11.64 -44.95
CA LYS A 134 -33.27 -11.86 -44.93
C LYS A 134 -33.92 -11.78 -43.52
N LYS A 135 -34.75 -10.74 -43.38
CA LYS A 135 -36.12 -10.67 -42.82
C LYS A 135 -36.57 -11.68 -41.74
N VAL A 136 -36.91 -11.12 -40.57
CA VAL A 136 -37.80 -11.69 -39.54
C VAL A 136 -39.24 -11.17 -39.75
N LEU A 137 -40.24 -12.05 -39.67
CA LEU A 137 -41.66 -11.72 -39.68
C LEU A 137 -42.17 -11.38 -38.27
N PRO A 138 -43.22 -10.53 -38.13
CA PRO A 138 -43.64 -9.98 -36.84
C PRO A 138 -44.76 -10.81 -36.20
N ASN A 139 -44.75 -10.90 -34.88
CA ASN A 139 -45.93 -11.25 -34.09
C ASN A 139 -46.40 -10.02 -33.30
N ARG A 140 -47.67 -9.68 -33.47
CA ARG A 140 -48.37 -8.54 -32.88
C ARG A 140 -49.28 -9.06 -31.77
N ALA A 141 -49.24 -8.41 -30.60
CA ALA A 141 -50.39 -7.92 -29.81
C ALA A 141 -50.10 -7.96 -28.30
N ASN A 142 -49.78 -6.82 -27.68
CA ASN A 142 -50.79 -6.02 -26.96
C ASN A 142 -50.20 -4.65 -26.56
N LYS A 143 -50.87 -3.60 -27.04
CA LYS A 143 -50.85 -2.23 -26.52
C LYS A 143 -51.57 -2.25 -25.16
N GLU A 144 -51.26 -1.42 -24.17
CA GLU A 144 -51.32 0.04 -24.18
C GLU A 144 -50.66 0.57 -22.88
N GLU A 145 -50.32 1.86 -22.84
CA GLU A 145 -49.72 2.64 -21.73
C GLU A 145 -48.19 2.66 -21.62
N ASN A 146 -47.53 3.50 -22.43
CA ASN A 146 -46.30 4.25 -22.07
C ASN A 146 -45.80 5.10 -23.26
N SER A 147 -46.45 6.23 -23.58
CA SER A 147 -45.96 7.11 -24.66
C SER A 147 -45.04 8.24 -24.18
N VAL A 148 -44.80 8.40 -22.88
CA VAL A 148 -43.95 9.47 -22.32
C VAL A 148 -42.55 8.97 -21.95
N ASN A 149 -42.38 7.67 -21.66
CA ASN A 149 -41.07 7.06 -21.40
C ASN A 149 -40.33 6.63 -22.67
N ASP A 150 -41.02 6.48 -23.80
CA ASP A 150 -40.44 5.94 -25.03
C ASP A 150 -39.56 6.97 -25.77
N ALA A 151 -39.91 8.26 -25.72
CA ALA A 151 -39.14 9.33 -26.35
C ALA A 151 -37.83 9.62 -25.60
N THR A 152 -37.85 9.64 -24.27
CA THR A 152 -36.65 9.88 -23.44
C THR A 152 -35.68 8.69 -23.46
N VAL A 153 -36.20 7.46 -23.58
CA VAL A 153 -35.39 6.25 -23.77
C VAL A 153 -34.83 6.20 -25.19
N ALA A 154 -35.61 6.55 -26.22
CA ALA A 154 -35.13 6.62 -27.61
C ALA A 154 -34.03 7.68 -27.78
N ASP A 155 -34.22 8.88 -27.24
CA ASP A 155 -33.19 9.93 -27.21
C ASP A 155 -31.96 9.48 -26.39
N SER A 156 -32.19 8.66 -25.37
CA SER A 156 -31.10 8.10 -24.58
C SER A 156 -30.26 7.10 -25.38
N VAL A 157 -30.89 6.19 -26.10
CA VAL A 157 -30.24 5.18 -26.95
C VAL A 157 -29.54 5.84 -28.13
N ALA A 158 -30.20 6.79 -28.81
CA ALA A 158 -29.60 7.54 -29.92
C ALA A 158 -28.31 8.28 -29.52
N PHE A 159 -28.30 8.88 -28.33
CA PHE A 159 -27.08 9.50 -27.80
C PHE A 159 -25.99 8.47 -27.50
N GLN A 160 -26.35 7.30 -26.96
CA GLN A 160 -25.37 6.23 -26.70
C GLN A 160 -24.73 5.73 -28.00
N ASP A 161 -25.52 5.53 -29.06
CA ASP A 161 -25.01 5.14 -30.38
C ASP A 161 -24.11 6.21 -30.99
N GLN A 162 -24.46 7.49 -30.84
CA GLN A 162 -23.62 8.61 -31.26
C GLN A 162 -22.25 8.56 -30.56
N VAL A 163 -22.23 8.34 -29.24
CA VAL A 163 -20.97 8.25 -28.47
C VAL A 163 -20.17 7.01 -28.86
N ALA A 164 -20.82 5.87 -29.10
CA ALA A 164 -20.15 4.66 -29.57
C ALA A 164 -19.49 4.83 -30.94
N HIS A 165 -20.16 5.54 -31.87
CA HIS A 165 -19.60 5.90 -33.17
C HIS A 165 -18.36 6.80 -33.00
N LEU A 166 -18.48 7.88 -32.22
CA LEU A 166 -17.35 8.78 -31.93
C LEU A 166 -16.18 8.03 -31.29
N PHE A 167 -16.45 7.15 -30.33
CA PHE A 167 -15.38 6.38 -29.69
C PHE A 167 -14.67 5.43 -30.67
N SER A 168 -15.42 4.80 -31.57
CA SER A 168 -14.86 3.92 -32.61
C SER A 168 -14.01 4.70 -33.61
N GLU A 169 -14.46 5.89 -34.04
CA GLU A 169 -13.69 6.81 -34.89
C GLU A 169 -12.38 7.23 -34.20
N TRP A 170 -12.45 7.59 -32.91
CA TRP A 170 -11.25 7.93 -32.14
C TRP A 170 -10.26 6.77 -32.02
N CYS A 171 -10.76 5.55 -31.79
CA CYS A 171 -9.91 4.36 -31.75
C CYS A 171 -9.21 4.13 -33.09
N GLN A 172 -9.89 4.31 -34.23
CA GLN A 172 -9.28 4.22 -35.56
C GLN A 172 -8.20 5.30 -35.77
N ILE A 173 -8.43 6.52 -35.29
CA ILE A 173 -7.42 7.59 -35.34
C ILE A 173 -6.18 7.20 -34.51
N CYS A 174 -6.37 6.56 -33.36
CA CYS A 174 -5.27 6.10 -32.50
C CYS A 174 -4.49 4.92 -33.09
N ASP A 175 -5.16 4.03 -33.83
CA ASP A 175 -4.54 2.86 -34.49
C ASP A 175 -3.80 3.23 -35.79
N HIS A 176 -4.11 4.40 -36.36
CA HIS A 176 -3.58 4.80 -37.66
C HIS A 176 -2.05 5.08 -37.58
N PRO A 177 -1.21 4.49 -38.47
CA PRO A 177 0.25 4.66 -38.42
C PRO A 177 0.75 6.12 -38.51
N ASN A 178 -0.03 6.99 -39.16
CA ASN A 178 0.25 8.43 -39.29
C ASN A 178 -0.42 9.30 -38.21
N ALA A 179 -0.88 8.72 -37.09
CA ALA A 179 -1.50 9.48 -36.02
C ALA A 179 -0.54 10.58 -35.51
N SER A 180 -1.01 11.82 -35.54
CA SER A 180 -0.20 13.01 -35.20
C SER A 180 -0.97 13.92 -34.26
N ASP A 181 -0.25 14.79 -33.54
CA ASP A 181 -0.86 15.77 -32.63
C ASP A 181 -1.86 16.69 -33.34
N ALA A 182 -1.67 16.97 -34.63
CA ALA A 182 -2.61 17.72 -35.45
C ALA A 182 -3.94 16.96 -35.65
N ALA A 183 -3.89 15.65 -35.88
CA ALA A 183 -5.08 14.82 -36.00
C ALA A 183 -5.86 14.75 -34.67
N TYR A 184 -5.15 14.61 -33.56
CA TYR A 184 -5.76 14.62 -32.22
C TYR A 184 -6.43 15.95 -31.89
N SER A 185 -5.77 17.07 -32.17
CA SER A 185 -6.34 18.40 -31.93
C SER A 185 -7.55 18.69 -32.81
N ARG A 186 -7.53 18.27 -34.08
CA ARG A 186 -8.69 18.38 -34.98
C ARG A 186 -9.90 17.62 -34.46
N TYR A 187 -9.68 16.40 -33.95
CA TYR A 187 -10.76 15.61 -33.37
C TYR A 187 -11.34 16.26 -32.10
N VAL A 188 -10.50 16.84 -31.24
CA VAL A 188 -10.99 17.58 -30.06
C VAL A 188 -11.81 18.82 -30.46
N MET A 189 -11.40 19.57 -31.49
CA MET A 189 -12.20 20.69 -32.00
C MET A 189 -13.59 20.24 -32.51
N GLN A 190 -13.66 19.08 -33.16
CA GLN A 190 -14.94 18.49 -33.56
C GLN A 190 -15.83 18.19 -32.34
N LEU A 191 -15.29 17.60 -31.27
CA LEU A 191 -16.04 17.36 -30.03
C LEU A 191 -16.51 18.66 -29.36
N GLN A 192 -15.68 19.71 -29.39
CA GLN A 192 -16.06 21.04 -28.88
C GLN A 192 -17.20 21.64 -29.71
N HIS A 193 -17.16 21.54 -31.03
CA HIS A 193 -18.21 22.03 -31.92
C HIS A 193 -19.55 21.29 -31.73
N ILE A 194 -19.51 19.98 -31.50
CA ILE A 194 -20.70 19.17 -31.15
C ILE A 194 -21.24 19.57 -29.75
N GLY A 195 -20.41 20.20 -28.92
CA GLY A 195 -20.79 20.70 -27.61
C GLY A 195 -20.64 19.69 -26.47
N LEU A 196 -19.88 18.60 -26.68
CA LEU A 196 -19.69 17.51 -25.70
C LEU A 196 -18.66 17.84 -24.61
N LEU A 197 -17.98 18.99 -24.70
CA LEU A 197 -16.87 19.39 -23.82
C LEU A 197 -17.16 20.69 -23.05
N LYS A 198 -18.44 21.06 -22.87
CA LYS A 198 -18.88 22.29 -22.19
C LYS A 198 -18.81 22.21 -20.66
N GLY A 199 -18.74 21.00 -20.11
CA GLY A 199 -18.79 20.75 -18.67
C GLY A 199 -20.22 20.73 -18.09
N ASP A 200 -21.22 20.53 -18.92
CA ASP A 200 -22.63 20.35 -18.54
C ASP A 200 -22.99 18.87 -18.35
N GLU A 201 -24.28 18.57 -18.13
CA GLU A 201 -24.77 17.19 -17.96
C GLU A 201 -24.48 16.30 -19.17
N PHE A 202 -24.52 16.85 -20.40
CA PHE A 202 -24.16 16.12 -21.62
C PHE A 202 -22.68 15.72 -21.62
N THR A 203 -21.81 16.59 -21.12
CA THR A 203 -20.39 16.30 -20.95
C THR A 203 -20.18 15.15 -19.95
N GLU A 204 -20.88 15.16 -18.81
CA GLU A 204 -20.81 14.04 -17.85
C GLU A 204 -21.32 12.73 -18.45
N ARG A 205 -22.44 12.79 -19.19
CA ARG A 205 -23.04 11.64 -19.86
C ARG A 205 -22.12 11.06 -20.93
N PHE A 206 -21.43 11.91 -21.69
CA PHE A 206 -20.44 11.52 -22.68
C PHE A 206 -19.28 10.72 -22.05
N PHE A 207 -18.62 11.26 -21.02
CA PHE A 207 -17.51 10.55 -20.36
C PHE A 207 -17.96 9.28 -19.63
N ARG A 208 -19.21 9.24 -19.14
CA ARG A 208 -19.79 8.03 -18.55
C ARG A 208 -19.85 6.91 -19.58
N ILE A 209 -20.48 7.17 -20.72
CA ILE A 209 -20.64 6.19 -21.81
C ILE A 209 -19.27 5.77 -22.36
N LEU A 210 -18.32 6.71 -22.52
CA LEU A 210 -16.95 6.36 -22.93
C LEU A 210 -16.26 5.42 -21.94
N THR A 211 -16.41 5.66 -20.64
CA THR A 211 -15.84 4.79 -19.60
C THR A 211 -16.48 3.40 -19.66
N GLU A 212 -17.80 3.32 -19.77
CA GLU A 212 -18.55 2.06 -19.89
C GLU A 212 -18.14 1.28 -21.15
N LEU A 213 -18.04 1.93 -22.32
CA LEU A 213 -17.62 1.32 -23.58
C LEU A 213 -16.17 0.84 -23.54
N ALA A 214 -15.25 1.66 -23.03
CA ALA A 214 -13.83 1.30 -22.96
C ALA A 214 -13.61 0.09 -22.03
N VAL A 215 -14.32 0.04 -20.90
CA VAL A 215 -14.29 -1.10 -19.98
C VAL A 215 -14.93 -2.33 -20.62
N ALA A 216 -16.13 -2.19 -21.22
CA ALA A 216 -16.79 -3.30 -21.89
C ALA A 216 -15.91 -3.89 -23.00
N HIS A 217 -15.36 -3.07 -23.90
CA HIS A 217 -14.51 -3.56 -24.98
C HIS A 217 -13.19 -4.17 -24.49
N SER A 218 -12.68 -3.75 -23.33
CA SER A 218 -11.49 -4.36 -22.73
C SER A 218 -11.76 -5.76 -22.15
N VAL A 219 -12.99 -5.97 -21.65
CA VAL A 219 -13.43 -7.18 -20.93
C VAL A 219 -14.17 -8.15 -21.85
N VAL A 220 -14.73 -7.72 -23.00
CA VAL A 220 -15.47 -8.60 -23.93
C VAL A 220 -14.59 -9.72 -24.52
N SER A 221 -13.25 -9.55 -24.53
CA SER A 221 -12.34 -10.67 -24.80
C SER A 221 -12.40 -11.80 -23.74
N GLU A 222 -13.06 -11.59 -22.59
CA GLU A 222 -13.41 -12.61 -21.59
C GLU A 222 -14.74 -13.32 -21.88
N GLN A 223 -15.64 -12.77 -22.72
CA GLN A 223 -17.03 -13.25 -22.87
C GLN A 223 -17.33 -14.06 -24.14
N ILE A 224 -16.42 -14.11 -25.12
CA ILE A 224 -16.59 -14.88 -26.37
C ILE A 224 -16.22 -16.38 -26.18
N ASN A 225 -16.20 -16.88 -24.95
CA ASN A 225 -16.11 -18.31 -24.69
C ASN A 225 -17.52 -18.93 -24.70
N ALA A 226 -17.79 -19.72 -25.74
CA ALA A 226 -19.03 -20.47 -25.92
C ALA A 226 -19.35 -21.37 -24.71
N PRO A 227 -20.64 -21.63 -24.40
CA PRO A 227 -21.04 -22.57 -23.35
C PRO A 227 -20.74 -23.99 -23.83
N GLY A 228 -19.57 -24.54 -23.46
CA GLY A 228 -19.27 -25.95 -23.74
C GLY A 228 -17.80 -26.40 -23.71
N GLY A 229 -16.82 -25.53 -23.50
CA GLY A 229 -15.39 -25.91 -23.51
C GLY A 229 -14.75 -25.89 -22.12
N LEU A 230 -14.35 -27.07 -21.61
CA LEU A 230 -13.44 -27.19 -20.47
C LEU A 230 -12.02 -26.75 -20.89
N SER A 231 -11.74 -25.45 -20.84
CA SER A 231 -10.36 -24.95 -20.94
C SER A 231 -10.17 -23.70 -20.08
N GLN A 232 -9.40 -23.83 -19.00
CA GLN A 232 -8.81 -22.71 -18.25
C GLN A 232 -7.73 -22.03 -19.13
N GLN A 233 -8.15 -21.27 -20.14
CA GLN A 233 -7.25 -20.36 -20.86
C GLN A 233 -7.29 -18.99 -20.19
N SER A 234 -6.11 -18.41 -19.98
CA SER A 234 -5.89 -17.11 -19.34
C SER A 234 -6.70 -16.01 -20.02
N SER A 235 -7.52 -15.31 -19.23
CA SER A 235 -8.31 -14.15 -19.64
C SER A 235 -7.41 -13.00 -20.11
N HIS A 236 -7.27 -12.84 -21.43
CA HIS A 236 -6.48 -11.75 -22.01
C HIS A 236 -7.34 -10.49 -22.10
N ILE A 237 -7.02 -9.47 -21.31
CA ILE A 237 -7.69 -8.16 -21.36
C ILE A 237 -7.08 -7.34 -22.49
N SER A 238 -7.92 -6.78 -23.37
CA SER A 238 -7.44 -5.84 -24.39
C SER A 238 -7.37 -4.43 -23.80
N TYR A 239 -6.16 -3.91 -23.61
CA TYR A 239 -5.99 -2.55 -23.07
C TYR A 239 -6.12 -1.45 -24.11
N PHE A 240 -6.18 -1.78 -25.41
CA PHE A 240 -6.27 -0.78 -26.47
C PHE A 240 -7.44 0.21 -26.31
N PRO A 241 -8.70 -0.22 -26.05
CA PRO A 241 -9.80 0.72 -25.82
C PRO A 241 -9.57 1.64 -24.61
N ILE A 242 -8.96 1.13 -23.54
CA ILE A 242 -8.64 1.90 -22.33
C ILE A 242 -7.54 2.91 -22.62
N ASP A 243 -6.50 2.51 -23.35
CA ASP A 243 -5.38 3.37 -23.72
C ASP A 243 -5.83 4.48 -24.68
N SER A 244 -6.68 4.16 -25.67
CA SER A 244 -7.32 5.14 -26.55
C SER A 244 -8.19 6.12 -25.77
N TYR A 245 -9.05 5.65 -24.86
CA TYR A 245 -9.86 6.53 -24.01
C TYR A 245 -8.98 7.43 -23.12
N SER A 246 -7.92 6.86 -22.53
CA SER A 246 -6.97 7.64 -21.73
C SER A 246 -6.35 8.76 -22.55
N LYS A 247 -5.86 8.45 -23.76
CA LYS A 247 -5.27 9.43 -24.67
C LYS A 247 -6.26 10.54 -25.03
N LEU A 248 -7.53 10.22 -25.27
CA LEU A 248 -8.56 11.22 -25.55
C LEU A 248 -8.68 12.23 -24.41
N VAL A 249 -8.81 11.74 -23.17
CA VAL A 249 -8.90 12.60 -21.98
C VAL A 249 -7.66 13.46 -21.82
N SER A 250 -6.46 12.89 -22.00
CA SER A 250 -5.19 13.63 -21.94
C SER A 250 -5.13 14.77 -22.95
N VAL A 251 -5.55 14.54 -24.20
CA VAL A 251 -5.58 15.56 -25.26
C VAL A 251 -6.68 16.60 -25.00
N VAL A 252 -7.86 16.18 -24.56
CA VAL A 252 -8.97 17.09 -24.20
C VAL A 252 -8.53 18.05 -23.08
N ILE A 253 -7.90 17.55 -22.02
CA ILE A 253 -7.44 18.39 -20.91
C ILE A 253 -6.37 19.37 -21.39
N LYS A 254 -5.38 18.89 -22.16
CA LYS A 254 -4.30 19.75 -22.70
C LYS A 254 -4.83 20.85 -23.61
N ASN A 255 -5.76 20.55 -24.52
CA ASN A 255 -6.28 21.53 -25.48
C ASN A 255 -7.32 22.48 -24.87
N CYS A 256 -8.20 22.01 -23.98
CA CYS A 256 -9.20 22.88 -23.33
C CYS A 256 -8.59 23.82 -22.28
N SER A 257 -7.39 23.53 -21.76
CA SER A 257 -6.67 24.44 -20.85
C SER A 257 -6.00 25.63 -21.56
N VAL A 258 -5.81 25.59 -22.88
CA VAL A 258 -5.09 26.62 -23.64
C VAL A 258 -5.98 27.82 -24.02
N GLU A 259 -7.30 27.63 -24.14
CA GLU A 259 -8.19 28.67 -24.67
C GLU A 259 -8.98 29.46 -23.61
N ILE A 260 -8.89 29.10 -22.33
CA ILE A 260 -9.92 29.48 -21.37
C ILE A 260 -9.31 30.05 -20.08
N GLY A 261 -9.59 31.33 -19.84
CA GLY A 261 -9.15 32.06 -18.66
C GLY A 261 -9.62 31.47 -17.32
N PRO A 262 -9.22 32.09 -16.19
CA PRO A 262 -9.24 31.49 -14.84
C PRO A 262 -10.61 31.11 -14.26
N ASN A 263 -11.71 31.39 -14.97
CA ASN A 263 -13.09 31.26 -14.47
C ASN A 263 -13.94 30.14 -15.12
N LYS A 264 -13.39 29.25 -15.96
CA LYS A 264 -14.11 28.00 -16.34
C LYS A 264 -13.40 26.81 -15.71
N GLY A 265 -14.12 26.06 -14.86
CA GLY A 265 -13.56 24.99 -14.04
C GLY A 265 -12.88 23.89 -14.85
N SER A 266 -11.82 23.32 -14.28
CA SER A 266 -11.12 22.16 -14.83
C SER A 266 -12.10 21.01 -15.11
N LEU A 267 -12.00 20.41 -16.29
CA LEU A 267 -12.80 19.24 -16.66
C LEU A 267 -12.36 17.96 -15.93
N LEU A 268 -11.10 17.92 -15.47
CA LEU A 268 -10.51 16.75 -14.82
C LEU A 268 -11.31 16.29 -13.58
N PRO A 269 -11.65 17.14 -12.58
CA PRO A 269 -12.50 16.74 -11.46
C PRO A 269 -13.85 16.13 -11.88
N LYS A 270 -14.46 16.61 -12.98
CA LYS A 270 -15.73 16.08 -13.49
C LYS A 270 -15.53 14.69 -14.09
N ILE A 271 -14.50 14.50 -14.91
CA ILE A 271 -14.15 13.19 -15.49
C ILE A 271 -13.84 12.19 -14.37
N LEU A 272 -13.05 12.57 -13.37
CA LEU A 272 -12.76 11.72 -12.21
C LEU A 272 -14.04 11.36 -11.45
N SER A 273 -14.93 12.33 -11.19
CA SER A 273 -16.21 12.09 -10.52
C SER A 273 -17.13 11.13 -11.28
N VAL A 274 -17.23 11.29 -12.60
CA VAL A 274 -17.98 10.37 -13.48
C VAL A 274 -17.37 8.97 -13.43
N THR A 275 -16.05 8.85 -13.55
CA THR A 275 -15.34 7.56 -13.52
C THR A 275 -15.53 6.84 -12.20
N ILE A 276 -15.46 7.57 -11.07
CA ILE A 276 -15.73 7.03 -9.73
C ILE A 276 -17.15 6.45 -9.65
N ARG A 277 -18.15 7.18 -10.14
CA ARG A 277 -19.55 6.71 -10.15
C ARG A 277 -19.70 5.45 -10.99
N VAL A 278 -19.03 5.37 -12.15
CA VAL A 278 -19.01 4.16 -12.99
C VAL A 278 -18.38 2.98 -12.24
N ILE A 279 -17.23 3.18 -11.58
CA ILE A 279 -16.56 2.12 -10.80
C ILE A 279 -17.45 1.61 -9.66
N GLN A 280 -18.07 2.53 -8.91
CA GLN A 280 -18.96 2.18 -7.81
C GLN A 280 -20.16 1.36 -8.30
N LYS A 281 -20.79 1.80 -9.40
CA LYS A 281 -21.89 1.09 -10.02
C LYS A 281 -21.46 -0.30 -10.52
N ASP A 282 -20.34 -0.37 -11.24
CA ASP A 282 -19.83 -1.64 -11.80
C ASP A 282 -19.46 -2.64 -10.70
N ALA A 283 -18.85 -2.17 -9.60
CA ALA A 283 -18.51 -3.01 -8.45
C ALA A 283 -19.76 -3.54 -7.73
N GLU A 284 -20.79 -2.71 -7.56
CA GLU A 284 -22.07 -3.11 -6.93
C GLU A 284 -22.83 -4.12 -7.81
N GLU A 285 -22.87 -3.89 -9.13
CA GLU A 285 -23.57 -4.75 -10.08
C GLU A 285 -22.87 -6.09 -10.29
N LYS A 286 -21.54 -6.09 -10.50
CA LYS A 286 -20.76 -7.30 -10.82
C LYS A 286 -20.32 -8.10 -9.60
N LYS A 287 -20.20 -7.47 -8.42
CA LYS A 287 -19.76 -8.09 -7.16
C LYS A 287 -18.48 -8.92 -7.35
N ALA A 288 -18.56 -10.25 -7.22
CA ALA A 288 -17.42 -11.15 -7.36
C ALA A 288 -16.81 -11.18 -8.77
N SER A 289 -17.56 -10.78 -9.80
CA SER A 289 -17.09 -10.68 -11.19
C SER A 289 -16.52 -9.30 -11.55
N PHE A 290 -16.44 -8.37 -10.60
CA PHE A 290 -15.84 -7.06 -10.82
C PHE A 290 -14.35 -7.20 -11.15
N ASN A 291 -13.93 -6.57 -12.26
CA ASN A 291 -12.54 -6.59 -12.71
C ASN A 291 -11.92 -5.20 -12.56
N PRO A 292 -10.99 -4.99 -11.59
CA PRO A 292 -10.39 -3.68 -11.34
C PRO A 292 -9.34 -3.26 -12.39
N ARG A 293 -8.86 -4.19 -13.23
CA ARG A 293 -7.70 -3.98 -14.12
C ARG A 293 -7.90 -2.88 -15.18
N PRO A 294 -9.07 -2.76 -15.86
CA PRO A 294 -9.30 -1.68 -16.81
C PRO A 294 -9.25 -0.30 -16.14
N TYR A 295 -9.85 -0.17 -14.95
CA TYR A 295 -9.85 1.08 -14.18
C TYR A 295 -8.46 1.44 -13.64
N PHE A 296 -7.70 0.45 -13.18
CA PHE A 296 -6.29 0.61 -12.82
C PHE A 296 -5.48 1.19 -13.99
N ARG A 297 -5.59 0.55 -15.17
CA ARG A 297 -4.89 0.98 -16.39
C ARG A 297 -5.28 2.41 -16.79
N LEU A 298 -6.56 2.75 -16.68
CA LEU A 298 -7.05 4.09 -16.98
C LEU A 298 -6.44 5.15 -16.05
N PHE A 299 -6.48 4.93 -14.73
CA PHE A 299 -5.92 5.89 -13.77
C PHE A 299 -4.41 6.04 -13.89
N ILE A 300 -3.67 4.95 -14.11
CA ILE A 300 -2.22 5.01 -14.22
C ILE A 300 -1.77 5.75 -15.49
N ASN A 301 -2.48 5.57 -16.60
CA ASN A 301 -2.21 6.30 -17.83
C ASN A 301 -2.48 7.80 -17.64
N TRP A 302 -3.62 8.18 -17.04
CA TRP A 302 -3.89 9.59 -16.74
C TRP A 302 -2.87 10.22 -15.79
N LEU A 303 -2.47 9.50 -14.74
CA LEU A 303 -1.42 9.97 -13.83
C LEU A 303 -0.11 10.24 -14.59
N ASN A 304 0.29 9.35 -15.48
CA ASN A 304 1.52 9.49 -16.25
C ASN A 304 1.44 10.62 -17.28
N ASP A 305 0.32 10.76 -17.99
CA ASP A 305 0.15 11.76 -19.05
C ASP A 305 -0.06 13.19 -18.54
N LEU A 306 -0.75 13.33 -17.42
CA LEU A 306 -1.13 14.63 -16.84
C LEU A 306 -0.08 15.17 -15.87
N SER A 307 0.74 14.31 -15.25
CA SER A 307 1.76 14.73 -14.28
C SER A 307 3.13 15.01 -14.90
N THR A 308 3.34 14.67 -16.20
CA THR A 308 4.61 14.87 -16.92
C THR A 308 4.63 16.08 -17.85
N SER A 309 3.54 16.83 -17.95
CA SER A 309 3.45 17.99 -18.85
C SER A 309 4.39 19.12 -18.37
N GLU A 310 5.56 19.22 -19.00
CA GLU A 310 6.66 20.16 -18.67
C GLU A 310 6.28 21.65 -18.79
N LEU A 311 5.07 21.96 -19.25
CA LEU A 311 4.60 23.31 -19.58
C LEU A 311 3.91 24.06 -18.44
N HIS A 312 3.79 23.47 -17.25
CA HIS A 312 3.01 24.07 -16.16
C HIS A 312 3.86 24.39 -14.91
N HIS A 313 3.67 25.60 -14.38
CA HIS A 313 4.17 26.04 -13.08
C HIS A 313 3.85 24.98 -12.01
N ASP A 314 4.75 24.77 -11.03
CA ASP A 314 4.66 23.76 -9.95
C ASP A 314 3.27 23.63 -9.30
N GLY A 315 2.50 24.71 -9.24
CA GLY A 315 1.14 24.75 -8.68
C GLY A 315 0.06 24.01 -9.48
N ALA A 316 0.15 23.93 -10.81
CA ALA A 316 -0.86 23.24 -11.62
C ALA A 316 -0.68 21.71 -11.57
N ASN A 317 0.56 21.21 -11.53
CA ASN A 317 0.85 19.80 -11.28
C ASN A 317 0.34 19.35 -9.91
N PHE A 318 0.44 20.21 -8.89
CA PHE A 318 -0.14 19.93 -7.57
C PHE A 318 -1.66 19.77 -7.60
N GLN A 319 -2.37 20.63 -8.33
CA GLN A 319 -3.84 20.55 -8.42
C GLN A 319 -4.31 19.23 -9.06
N VAL A 320 -3.58 18.74 -10.07
CA VAL A 320 -3.82 17.43 -10.67
C VAL A 320 -3.65 16.32 -9.64
N LEU A 321 -2.50 16.27 -8.94
CA LEU A 321 -2.24 15.27 -7.91
C LEU A 321 -3.26 15.34 -6.75
N ALA A 322 -3.67 16.53 -6.33
CA ALA A 322 -4.70 16.72 -5.31
C ALA A 322 -6.07 16.19 -5.79
N ALA A 323 -6.42 16.38 -7.06
CA ALA A 323 -7.65 15.82 -7.64
C ALA A 323 -7.64 14.29 -7.62
N PHE A 324 -6.52 13.66 -7.99
CA PHE A 324 -6.35 12.20 -7.88
C PHE A 324 -6.41 11.72 -6.43
N ALA A 325 -5.76 12.42 -5.49
CA ALA A 325 -5.81 12.06 -4.08
C ALA A 325 -7.23 12.10 -3.50
N ASN A 326 -8.04 13.07 -3.94
CA ASN A 326 -9.46 13.11 -3.59
C ASN A 326 -10.25 11.96 -4.24
N ALA A 327 -9.97 11.64 -5.50
CA ALA A 327 -10.59 10.50 -6.19
C ALA A 327 -10.27 9.17 -5.47
N PHE A 328 -9.01 8.93 -5.12
CA PHE A 328 -8.59 7.73 -4.41
C PHE A 328 -9.18 7.65 -3.00
N HIS A 329 -9.32 8.76 -2.28
CA HIS A 329 -10.02 8.76 -0.98
C HIS A 329 -11.48 8.30 -1.11
N VAL A 330 -12.17 8.70 -2.19
CA VAL A 330 -13.55 8.27 -2.44
C VAL A 330 -13.62 6.79 -2.84
N LEU A 331 -12.59 6.28 -3.53
CA LEU A 331 -12.43 4.89 -3.95
C LEU A 331 -11.75 3.99 -2.90
N GLN A 332 -11.65 4.45 -1.65
CA GLN A 332 -10.94 3.71 -0.60
C GLN A 332 -11.42 2.26 -0.44
N PRO A 333 -10.55 1.33 0.00
CA PRO A 333 -10.88 -0.10 0.10
C PRO A 333 -12.09 -0.41 0.97
N SER A 334 -12.35 0.36 2.04
CA SER A 334 -13.53 0.19 2.89
C SER A 334 -14.86 0.45 2.18
N ARG A 335 -14.84 1.15 1.03
CA ARG A 335 -16.03 1.38 0.19
C ARG A 335 -16.13 0.39 -0.97
N ILE A 336 -15.00 0.00 -1.55
CA ILE A 336 -14.94 -0.92 -2.69
C ILE A 336 -13.85 -1.98 -2.44
N PRO A 337 -14.12 -3.00 -1.62
CA PRO A 337 -13.10 -3.99 -1.23
C PRO A 337 -12.48 -4.74 -2.41
N SER A 338 -13.25 -4.96 -3.48
CA SER A 338 -12.79 -5.61 -4.72
C SER A 338 -11.76 -4.79 -5.50
N MET A 339 -11.65 -3.48 -5.24
CA MET A 339 -10.64 -2.58 -5.83
C MET A 339 -9.37 -2.47 -4.97
N SER A 340 -9.33 -3.09 -3.78
CA SER A 340 -8.31 -2.83 -2.77
C SER A 340 -6.85 -2.98 -3.25
N PHE A 341 -6.54 -4.03 -4.01
CA PHE A 341 -5.18 -4.23 -4.55
C PHE A 341 -4.79 -3.19 -5.59
N ALA A 342 -5.67 -2.92 -6.56
CA ALA A 342 -5.45 -1.90 -7.57
C ALA A 342 -5.35 -0.50 -6.94
N TRP A 343 -6.15 -0.24 -5.90
CA TRP A 343 -6.12 1.01 -5.15
C TRP A 343 -4.76 1.19 -4.44
N LEU A 344 -4.26 0.15 -3.77
CA LEU A 344 -2.96 0.21 -3.09
C LEU A 344 -1.83 0.47 -4.09
N GLU A 345 -1.85 -0.19 -5.25
CA GLU A 345 -0.86 0.05 -6.31
C GLU A 345 -0.94 1.48 -6.85
N LEU A 346 -2.12 2.03 -7.09
CA LEU A 346 -2.29 3.42 -7.55
C LEU A 346 -1.78 4.44 -6.52
N VAL A 347 -2.16 4.28 -5.26
CA VAL A 347 -1.78 5.20 -4.18
C VAL A 347 -0.28 5.12 -3.89
N SER A 348 0.34 3.96 -4.03
CA SER A 348 1.79 3.78 -3.81
C SER A 348 2.65 3.99 -5.07
N HIS A 349 2.04 4.27 -6.23
CA HIS A 349 2.78 4.38 -7.48
C HIS A 349 3.75 5.57 -7.47
N ARG A 350 4.95 5.39 -8.03
CA ARG A 350 6.02 6.41 -8.07
C ARG A 350 5.62 7.74 -8.72
N THR A 351 4.73 7.72 -9.72
CA THR A 351 4.26 8.96 -10.37
C THR A 351 3.21 9.72 -9.56
N PHE A 352 2.63 9.07 -8.56
CA PHE A 352 1.67 9.68 -7.65
C PHE A 352 2.28 9.92 -6.26
N MET A 353 2.64 8.88 -5.51
CA MET A 353 3.16 8.96 -4.14
C MET A 353 4.39 9.86 -4.05
N ALA A 354 5.44 9.57 -4.83
CA ALA A 354 6.68 10.33 -4.75
C ALA A 354 6.48 11.79 -5.16
N ARG A 355 5.67 12.05 -6.20
CA ARG A 355 5.37 13.42 -6.67
C ARG A 355 4.44 14.19 -5.71
N LEU A 356 3.53 13.52 -5.02
CA LEU A 356 2.65 14.16 -4.03
C LEU A 356 3.42 14.50 -2.75
N LEU A 357 4.36 13.64 -2.35
CA LEU A 357 5.21 13.84 -1.16
C LEU A 357 6.40 14.77 -1.44
N THR A 358 6.85 14.88 -2.68
CA THR A 358 7.97 15.73 -3.11
C THR A 358 7.47 17.05 -3.71
N GLY A 359 8.00 18.17 -3.25
CA GLY A 359 7.71 19.50 -3.79
C GLY A 359 6.58 20.24 -3.07
N ASN A 360 6.23 21.42 -3.59
CA ASN A 360 5.12 22.26 -3.11
C ASN A 360 5.08 22.53 -1.60
N SER A 361 6.25 22.62 -0.94
CA SER A 361 6.36 22.90 0.50
C SER A 361 5.48 22.01 1.38
N GLN A 362 5.46 20.69 1.13
CA GLN A 362 4.73 19.69 1.92
C GLN A 362 3.19 19.79 1.83
N LYS A 363 2.63 20.60 0.93
CA LYS A 363 1.16 20.74 0.76
C LYS A 363 0.45 19.43 0.38
N GLY A 364 1.16 18.46 -0.20
CA GLY A 364 0.60 17.15 -0.55
C GLY A 364 0.51 16.17 0.61
N TRP A 365 1.21 16.42 1.71
CA TRP A 365 1.30 15.47 2.81
C TRP A 365 -0.05 15.18 3.49
N PRO A 366 -0.93 16.18 3.78
CA PRO A 366 -2.24 15.88 4.36
C PRO A 366 -3.11 14.97 3.48
N PHE A 367 -2.99 15.09 2.16
CA PHE A 367 -3.72 14.22 1.22
C PHE A 367 -3.22 12.78 1.31
N PHE A 368 -1.91 12.58 1.31
CA PHE A 368 -1.33 11.25 1.40
C PHE A 368 -1.53 10.61 2.79
N GLN A 369 -1.46 11.42 3.85
CA GLN A 369 -1.78 11.00 5.21
C GLN A 369 -3.20 10.44 5.28
N ARG A 370 -4.19 11.12 4.70
CA ARG A 370 -5.58 10.63 4.65
C ARG A 370 -5.68 9.28 3.94
N LEU A 371 -4.99 9.10 2.82
CA LEU A 371 -4.99 7.83 2.09
C LEU A 371 -4.38 6.69 2.91
N LEU A 372 -3.26 6.93 3.62
CA LEU A 372 -2.72 5.91 4.52
C LEU A 372 -3.65 5.58 5.68
N ILE A 373 -4.37 6.58 6.22
CA ILE A 373 -5.41 6.34 7.23
C ILE A 373 -6.54 5.48 6.67
N ASP A 374 -6.99 5.73 5.43
CA ASP A 374 -8.00 4.90 4.78
C ASP A 374 -7.53 3.43 4.66
N LEU A 375 -6.26 3.23 4.27
CA LEU A 375 -5.64 1.90 4.21
C LEU A 375 -5.58 1.23 5.58
N PHE A 376 -5.12 1.93 6.62
CA PHE A 376 -5.03 1.36 7.95
C PHE A 376 -6.39 1.06 8.54
N LYS A 377 -7.41 1.90 8.32
CA LYS A 377 -8.79 1.64 8.75
C LYS A 377 -9.38 0.41 8.06
N PHE A 378 -9.08 0.21 6.79
CA PHE A 378 -9.49 -1.00 6.08
C PHE A 378 -8.83 -2.26 6.65
N MET A 379 -7.54 -2.18 6.99
CA MET A 379 -6.77 -3.31 7.50
C MET A 379 -7.04 -3.63 8.98
N GLU A 380 -7.38 -2.62 9.79
CA GLU A 380 -7.51 -2.71 11.25
C GLU A 380 -8.30 -3.93 11.74
N PRO A 381 -9.50 -4.25 11.21
CA PRO A 381 -10.31 -5.33 11.76
C PRO A 381 -9.64 -6.70 11.59
N TYR A 382 -8.98 -6.92 10.45
CA TYR A 382 -8.28 -8.16 10.13
C TYR A 382 -6.97 -8.30 10.92
N LEU A 383 -6.29 -7.17 11.11
CA LEU A 383 -5.04 -7.09 11.86
C LEU A 383 -5.24 -7.31 13.36
N ARG A 384 -6.36 -6.85 13.90
CA ARG A 384 -6.72 -7.02 15.30
C ARG A 384 -7.01 -8.47 15.67
N THR A 385 -7.74 -9.19 14.82
CA THR A 385 -8.09 -10.60 15.08
C THR A 385 -6.98 -11.59 14.71
N ALA A 386 -5.95 -11.12 14.02
CA ALA A 386 -4.89 -11.95 13.42
C ALA A 386 -5.41 -13.04 12.45
N ASP A 387 -6.62 -12.84 11.91
CA ASP A 387 -7.23 -13.74 10.92
C ASP A 387 -6.78 -13.34 9.50
N LEU A 388 -5.54 -13.70 9.18
CA LEU A 388 -4.88 -13.30 7.94
C LEU A 388 -5.06 -14.37 6.85
N LEU A 389 -6.24 -14.40 6.26
CA LEU A 389 -6.47 -15.12 4.99
C LEU A 389 -5.43 -14.68 3.94
N GLU A 390 -5.14 -15.54 2.96
CA GLU A 390 -4.09 -15.29 1.96
C GLU A 390 -4.20 -13.90 1.27
N PRO A 391 -5.38 -13.40 0.86
CA PRO A 391 -5.50 -12.04 0.31
C PRO A 391 -5.14 -10.94 1.31
N VAL A 392 -5.52 -11.11 2.58
CA VAL A 392 -5.21 -10.15 3.66
C VAL A 392 -3.71 -10.15 3.95
N HIS A 393 -3.08 -11.33 3.95
CA HIS A 393 -1.64 -11.45 4.11
C HIS A 393 -0.88 -10.77 2.95
N LEU A 394 -1.35 -10.91 1.72
CA LEU A 394 -0.77 -10.20 0.56
C LEU A 394 -0.95 -8.68 0.69
N MET A 395 -2.13 -8.23 1.12
CA MET A 395 -2.41 -6.80 1.39
C MET A 395 -1.51 -6.24 2.50
N TYR A 396 -1.28 -7.02 3.57
CA TYR A 396 -0.36 -6.66 4.65
C TYR A 396 1.08 -6.52 4.12
N LYS A 397 1.55 -7.45 3.28
CA LYS A 397 2.88 -7.34 2.64
C LYS A 397 2.99 -6.08 1.78
N GLY A 398 1.95 -5.77 1.00
CA GLY A 398 1.88 -4.52 0.22
C GLY A 398 1.97 -3.29 1.12
N THR A 399 1.17 -3.25 2.18
CA THR A 399 1.16 -2.17 3.19
C THR A 399 2.54 -1.99 3.83
N MET A 400 3.20 -3.09 4.22
CA MET A 400 4.56 -3.04 4.77
C MET A 400 5.58 -2.52 3.78
N ARG A 401 5.49 -2.87 2.49
CA ARG A 401 6.37 -2.32 1.44
C ARG A 401 6.21 -0.81 1.32
N VAL A 402 4.97 -0.31 1.31
CA VAL A 402 4.71 1.14 1.29
C VAL A 402 5.32 1.82 2.51
N LEU A 403 5.11 1.27 3.72
CA LEU A 403 5.70 1.81 4.95
C LEU A 403 7.25 1.83 4.92
N LEU A 404 7.88 0.79 4.38
CA LEU A 404 9.34 0.72 4.26
C LEU A 404 9.89 1.74 3.25
N VAL A 405 9.21 1.94 2.11
CA VAL A 405 9.56 2.99 1.15
C VAL A 405 9.42 4.36 1.80
N LEU A 406 8.33 4.61 2.55
CA LEU A 406 8.15 5.87 3.27
C LEU A 406 9.22 6.09 4.33
N LEU A 407 9.60 5.05 5.08
CA LEU A 407 10.67 5.13 6.07
C LEU A 407 12.02 5.51 5.43
N HIS A 408 12.32 4.96 4.25
CA HIS A 408 13.58 5.21 3.56
C HIS A 408 13.60 6.58 2.85
N ASP A 409 12.58 6.89 2.05
CA ASP A 409 12.58 8.04 1.14
C ASP A 409 11.96 9.31 1.77
N PHE A 410 11.01 9.13 2.69
CA PHE A 410 10.20 10.21 3.29
C PHE A 410 10.05 10.07 4.83
N PRO A 411 11.12 9.84 5.60
CA PRO A 411 11.00 9.57 7.03
C PRO A 411 10.37 10.73 7.81
N GLU A 412 10.58 11.99 7.41
CA GLU A 412 9.96 13.16 8.06
C GLU A 412 8.42 13.14 7.96
N PHE A 413 7.87 12.59 6.88
CA PHE A 413 6.42 12.44 6.73
C PHE A 413 5.87 11.45 7.76
N LEU A 414 6.56 10.31 7.97
CA LEU A 414 6.19 9.38 9.04
C LEU A 414 6.40 10.00 10.43
N CYS A 415 7.44 10.81 10.61
CA CYS A 415 7.70 11.51 11.87
C CYS A 415 6.56 12.46 12.26
N ASP A 416 6.12 13.29 11.32
CA ASP A 416 5.15 14.36 11.56
C ASP A 416 3.73 13.81 11.77
N TYR A 417 3.40 12.67 11.18
CA TYR A 417 2.08 12.03 11.26
C TYR A 417 2.01 10.75 12.10
N HIS A 418 3.10 10.39 12.79
CA HIS A 418 3.20 9.16 13.59
C HIS A 418 2.01 8.96 14.54
N PHE A 419 1.53 10.06 15.15
CA PHE A 419 0.44 10.07 16.12
C PHE A 419 -0.85 9.58 15.46
N SER A 420 -1.28 10.20 14.36
CA SER A 420 -2.48 9.80 13.64
C SER A 420 -2.43 8.36 13.10
N PHE A 421 -1.25 7.88 12.70
CA PHE A 421 -1.10 6.50 12.23
C PHE A 421 -1.19 5.49 13.38
N CYS A 422 -0.56 5.78 14.52
CA CYS A 422 -0.59 4.90 15.70
C CYS A 422 -1.99 4.83 16.36
N ASP A 423 -2.84 5.84 16.15
CA ASP A 423 -4.24 5.83 16.59
C ASP A 423 -5.10 4.81 15.85
N VAL A 424 -4.74 4.45 14.61
CA VAL A 424 -5.52 3.53 13.77
C VAL A 424 -4.93 2.13 13.77
N ILE A 425 -3.60 1.99 13.75
CA ILE A 425 -2.94 0.69 13.70
C ILE A 425 -3.10 -0.02 15.06
N PRO A 426 -3.62 -1.26 15.15
CA PRO A 426 -3.76 -1.98 16.42
C PRO A 426 -2.46 -2.10 17.22
N SER A 427 -2.53 -2.16 18.55
CA SER A 427 -1.35 -2.38 19.41
C SER A 427 -0.66 -3.72 19.16
N SER A 428 -1.39 -4.74 18.73
CA SER A 428 -0.83 -6.03 18.30
C SER A 428 0.03 -5.95 17.04
N CYS A 429 -0.12 -4.90 16.21
CA CYS A 429 0.62 -4.71 14.97
C CYS A 429 1.98 -4.04 15.21
N ILE A 430 2.78 -4.68 16.06
CA ILE A 430 4.05 -4.16 16.55
C ILE A 430 5.00 -3.78 15.41
N GLN A 431 5.18 -4.63 14.41
CA GLN A 431 6.10 -4.35 13.30
C GLN A 431 5.73 -3.08 12.52
N MET A 432 4.44 -2.89 12.23
CA MET A 432 3.97 -1.70 11.51
C MET A 432 4.21 -0.43 12.32
N ARG A 433 3.86 -0.46 13.61
CA ARG A 433 4.10 0.65 14.53
C ARG A 433 5.59 0.94 14.66
N ASN A 434 6.43 -0.08 14.80
CA ASN A 434 7.87 0.08 14.89
C ASN A 434 8.47 0.75 13.64
N VAL A 435 8.05 0.38 12.43
CA VAL A 435 8.52 1.05 11.20
C VAL A 435 8.21 2.55 11.24
N ILE A 436 7.01 2.94 11.65
CA ILE A 436 6.61 4.35 11.75
C ILE A 436 7.38 5.07 12.86
N LEU A 437 7.45 4.46 14.05
CA LEU A 437 8.07 5.05 15.24
C LEU A 437 9.60 5.09 15.18
N SER A 438 10.21 4.31 14.28
CA SER A 438 11.64 4.33 14.00
C SER A 438 12.03 5.42 13.00
N ALA A 439 11.08 6.09 12.36
CA ALA A 439 11.39 7.20 11.47
C ALA A 439 12.00 8.38 12.25
N PHE A 440 12.98 9.06 11.64
CA PHE A 440 13.64 10.23 12.21
C PHE A 440 14.11 11.20 11.10
N PRO A 441 14.29 12.50 11.39
CA PRO A 441 14.73 13.47 10.39
C PRO A 441 16.09 13.10 9.76
N ARG A 442 16.21 13.15 8.43
CA ARG A 442 17.43 12.70 7.71
C ARG A 442 18.70 13.49 8.05
N ASN A 443 18.54 14.74 8.50
CA ASN A 443 19.66 15.58 8.91
C ASN A 443 20.17 15.26 10.33
N MET A 444 19.51 14.38 11.07
CA MET A 444 19.91 13.94 12.40
C MET A 444 20.83 12.72 12.32
N ARG A 445 21.89 12.71 13.14
CA ARG A 445 22.72 11.52 13.35
C ARG A 445 22.35 10.88 14.68
N LEU A 446 21.82 9.67 14.63
CA LEU A 446 21.48 8.94 15.85
C LEU A 446 22.75 8.44 16.57
N PRO A 447 22.93 8.74 17.86
CA PRO A 447 23.95 8.08 18.67
C PRO A 447 23.68 6.58 18.74
N ASP A 448 24.70 5.73 18.67
CA ASP A 448 24.52 4.29 18.84
C ASP A 448 24.08 3.99 20.30
N PRO A 449 22.88 3.41 20.53
CA PRO A 449 22.42 3.03 21.87
C PRO A 449 23.36 2.08 22.62
N SER A 450 24.19 1.34 21.90
CA SER A 450 25.16 0.38 22.45
C SER A 450 26.42 1.05 22.99
N THR A 451 26.61 2.35 22.75
CA THR A 451 27.80 3.10 23.19
C THR A 451 27.90 3.09 24.72
N PRO A 452 29.01 2.56 25.29
CA PRO A 452 29.19 2.56 26.74
C PRO A 452 29.15 3.96 27.34
N ASN A 453 28.43 4.14 28.44
CA ASN A 453 28.31 5.41 29.16
C ASN A 453 27.78 6.58 28.30
N LEU A 454 26.90 6.29 27.33
CA LEU A 454 26.21 7.33 26.55
C LEU A 454 25.43 8.27 27.47
N LYS A 455 25.85 9.54 27.54
CA LYS A 455 25.20 10.56 28.35
C LYS A 455 24.07 11.24 27.56
N ILE A 456 22.88 10.65 27.64
CA ILE A 456 21.68 11.13 26.92
C ILE A 456 21.34 12.58 27.28
N ASP A 457 21.51 12.95 28.56
CA ASP A 457 21.22 14.30 29.07
C ASP A 457 22.11 15.41 28.45
N LEU A 458 23.19 15.03 27.76
CA LEU A 458 24.10 15.96 27.09
C LEU A 458 23.80 16.15 25.61
N LEU A 459 22.87 15.39 25.03
CA LEU A 459 22.47 15.56 23.63
C LEU A 459 21.75 16.90 23.46
N ALA A 460 22.09 17.67 22.44
CA ALA A 460 21.42 18.96 22.21
C ALA A 460 19.94 18.74 21.84
N GLU A 461 19.69 17.66 21.09
CA GLU A 461 18.39 17.31 20.51
C GLU A 461 17.33 16.98 21.56
N ILE A 462 17.71 16.47 22.74
CA ILE A 462 16.75 16.16 23.82
C ILE A 462 16.10 17.41 24.42
N SER A 463 16.60 18.60 24.11
CA SER A 463 15.97 19.85 24.50
C SER A 463 14.94 20.35 23.49
N LEU A 464 14.90 19.78 22.28
CA LEU A 464 14.06 20.25 21.18
C LEU A 464 12.78 19.41 21.04
N PRO A 465 11.59 20.03 20.94
CA PRO A 465 10.36 19.30 20.70
C PRO A 465 10.33 18.73 19.26
N PRO A 466 9.77 17.51 19.07
CA PRO A 466 9.54 16.99 17.73
C PRO A 466 8.41 17.77 17.04
N ARG A 467 8.44 17.84 15.71
CA ARG A 467 7.33 18.36 14.93
C ARG A 467 6.20 17.33 14.89
N ILE A 468 4.97 17.78 15.14
CA ILE A 468 3.76 16.96 15.08
C ILE A 468 2.73 17.72 14.25
N MET A 469 2.26 17.12 13.16
CA MET A 469 1.25 17.71 12.27
C MET A 469 -0.12 17.04 12.39
N SER A 470 -0.28 16.11 13.32
CA SER A 470 -1.56 15.49 13.67
C SER A 470 -2.34 16.34 14.67
N ASP A 471 -3.67 16.26 14.65
CA ASP A 471 -4.52 16.91 15.65
C ASP A 471 -4.51 16.13 16.98
N VAL A 472 -3.57 16.49 17.86
CA VAL A 472 -3.43 15.87 19.20
C VAL A 472 -4.65 16.18 20.08
N ASP A 473 -5.24 17.36 19.94
CA ASP A 473 -6.32 17.84 20.80
C ASP A 473 -7.70 17.32 20.39
N GLY A 474 -7.84 16.81 19.16
CA GLY A 474 -9.13 16.48 18.56
C GLY A 474 -10.01 15.58 19.42
N ALA A 475 -9.44 14.48 19.94
CA ALA A 475 -10.19 13.56 20.81
C ALA A 475 -10.57 14.17 22.16
N LEU A 476 -9.70 15.00 22.75
CA LEU A 476 -9.97 15.72 24.00
C LEU A 476 -11.10 16.75 23.83
N LYS A 477 -11.09 17.48 22.71
CA LYS A 477 -12.13 18.46 22.36
C LYS A 477 -13.47 17.76 22.13
N LEU A 478 -13.48 16.64 21.41
CA LEU A 478 -14.69 15.86 21.13
C LEU A 478 -15.35 15.32 22.41
N LYS A 479 -14.56 15.00 23.44
CA LYS A 479 -15.05 14.55 24.75
C LYS A 479 -15.17 15.66 25.79
N HIS A 480 -15.00 16.92 25.38
CA HIS A 480 -15.05 18.09 26.27
C HIS A 480 -14.07 18.01 27.47
N MET A 481 -12.96 17.29 27.33
CA MET A 481 -11.99 17.06 28.42
C MET A 481 -10.80 18.03 28.41
N LYS A 482 -10.56 18.75 27.31
CA LYS A 482 -9.37 19.60 27.19
C LYS A 482 -9.31 20.65 28.32
N VAL A 483 -10.43 21.33 28.57
CA VAL A 483 -10.51 22.37 29.62
C VAL A 483 -10.30 21.76 31.00
N ASP A 484 -10.95 20.64 31.30
CA ASP A 484 -10.78 19.91 32.57
C ASP A 484 -9.31 19.54 32.82
N VAL A 485 -8.59 19.10 31.78
CA VAL A 485 -7.15 18.77 31.86
C VAL A 485 -6.32 20.02 32.12
N ASP A 486 -6.58 21.11 31.39
CA ASP A 486 -5.87 22.38 31.56
C ASP A 486 -6.08 22.96 32.98
N GLU A 487 -7.29 22.82 33.53
CA GLU A 487 -7.61 23.22 34.90
C GLU A 487 -6.95 22.32 35.94
N TYR A 488 -7.01 20.99 35.73
CA TYR A 488 -6.35 20.02 36.60
C TYR A 488 -4.85 20.27 36.71
N LEU A 489 -4.17 20.49 35.58
CA LEU A 489 -2.73 20.78 35.57
C LEU A 489 -2.39 22.05 36.35
N LYS A 490 -3.24 23.09 36.27
CA LYS A 490 -3.03 24.36 37.00
C LYS A 490 -3.40 24.29 38.48
N ARG A 491 -4.46 23.55 38.84
CA ARG A 491 -5.10 23.53 40.17
C ARG A 491 -5.65 22.12 40.49
N PRO A 492 -4.80 21.17 40.90
CA PRO A 492 -5.21 19.79 41.16
C PRO A 492 -6.04 19.65 42.45
N GLU A 493 -5.81 20.47 43.48
CA GLU A 493 -6.47 20.34 44.80
C GLU A 493 -8.01 20.53 44.76
N GLY A 494 -8.54 21.22 43.74
CA GLY A 494 -9.98 21.44 43.57
C GLY A 494 -10.63 20.60 42.47
N SER A 495 -9.87 19.71 41.81
CA SER A 495 -10.31 19.01 40.61
C SER A 495 -10.79 17.59 40.90
N SER A 496 -12.02 17.25 40.53
CA SER A 496 -12.51 15.86 40.52
C SER A 496 -12.05 15.08 39.29
N PHE A 497 -11.22 15.67 38.43
CA PHE A 497 -10.87 15.14 37.11
C PHE A 497 -10.39 13.69 37.15
N LEU A 498 -9.45 13.37 38.05
CA LEU A 498 -8.91 12.01 38.16
C LEU A 498 -9.97 10.98 38.56
N ASN A 499 -10.91 11.34 39.45
CA ASN A 499 -11.95 10.43 39.93
C ASN A 499 -12.88 9.97 38.80
N ASP A 500 -13.22 10.88 37.89
CA ASP A 500 -14.11 10.60 36.77
C ASP A 500 -13.36 10.07 35.53
N LEU A 501 -12.04 10.23 35.49
CA LEU A 501 -11.20 9.97 34.33
C LEU A 501 -11.33 8.53 33.83
N LYS A 502 -11.30 7.53 34.73
CA LYS A 502 -11.42 6.13 34.34
C LYS A 502 -12.72 5.85 33.59
N GLN A 503 -13.83 6.45 34.01
CA GLN A 503 -15.13 6.30 33.34
C GLN A 503 -15.16 7.05 32.01
N LYS A 504 -14.58 8.26 31.96
CA LYS A 504 -14.47 9.06 30.73
C LYS A 504 -13.64 8.36 29.64
N LEU A 505 -12.70 7.49 30.02
CA LEU A 505 -11.87 6.70 29.10
C LEU A 505 -12.59 5.46 28.53
N LEU A 506 -13.73 5.05 29.08
CA LEU A 506 -14.49 3.90 28.59
C LEU A 506 -15.39 4.27 27.41
N LEU A 507 -15.55 3.32 26.49
CA LEU A 507 -16.51 3.41 25.40
C LEU A 507 -17.87 2.85 25.82
N PRO A 508 -18.98 3.40 25.28
CA PRO A 508 -20.28 2.71 25.32
C PRO A 508 -20.18 1.31 24.70
N GLN A 509 -20.97 0.34 25.19
CA GLN A 509 -20.86 -1.06 24.77
C GLN A 509 -20.91 -1.27 23.24
N ASN A 510 -21.76 -0.51 22.54
CA ASN A 510 -21.89 -0.61 21.08
C ASN A 510 -20.59 -0.18 20.36
N GLU A 511 -19.96 0.89 20.83
CA GLU A 511 -18.68 1.38 20.28
C GLU A 511 -17.53 0.44 20.67
N ALA A 512 -17.57 -0.11 21.88
CA ALA A 512 -16.56 -1.05 22.36
C ALA A 512 -16.49 -2.33 21.51
N ASN A 513 -17.65 -2.86 21.10
CA ASN A 513 -17.72 -4.05 20.24
C ASN A 513 -17.07 -3.80 18.87
N VAL A 514 -17.26 -2.60 18.31
CA VAL A 514 -16.66 -2.21 17.02
C VAL A 514 -15.16 -1.96 17.17
N ALA A 515 -14.75 -1.28 18.23
CA ALA A 515 -13.35 -0.97 18.54
C ALA A 515 -12.56 -2.22 18.97
N GLY A 516 -13.23 -3.29 19.41
CA GLY A 516 -12.57 -4.51 19.92
C GLY A 516 -11.87 -4.29 21.26
N THR A 517 -12.20 -3.19 21.93
CA THR A 517 -11.71 -2.81 23.26
C THR A 517 -12.76 -1.92 23.91
N ARG A 518 -12.82 -1.98 25.23
CA ARG A 518 -13.72 -1.15 26.06
C ARG A 518 -13.17 0.24 26.32
N TYR A 519 -11.95 0.54 25.88
CA TYR A 519 -11.28 1.82 26.07
C TYR A 519 -11.28 2.67 24.80
N ASN A 520 -11.44 3.98 24.97
CA ASN A 520 -11.27 4.95 23.90
C ASN A 520 -9.77 5.18 23.67
N VAL A 521 -9.16 4.37 22.80
CA VAL A 521 -7.72 4.41 22.51
C VAL A 521 -7.25 5.78 21.98
N PRO A 522 -7.92 6.42 21.00
CA PRO A 522 -7.53 7.76 20.55
C PRO A 522 -7.56 8.80 21.68
N LEU A 523 -8.58 8.77 22.54
CA LEU A 523 -8.65 9.65 23.71
C LEU A 523 -7.48 9.41 24.68
N MET A 524 -7.15 8.14 24.97
CA MET A 524 -6.01 7.78 25.80
C MET A 524 -4.69 8.30 25.22
N ASN A 525 -4.48 8.10 23.92
CA ASN A 525 -3.28 8.56 23.20
C ASN A 525 -3.16 10.09 23.23
N SER A 526 -4.25 10.81 22.93
CA SER A 526 -4.32 12.27 22.99
C SER A 526 -4.04 12.79 24.40
N LEU A 527 -4.62 12.17 25.42
CA LEU A 527 -4.45 12.60 26.82
C LEU A 527 -3.00 12.44 27.29
N VAL A 528 -2.39 11.28 27.01
CA VAL A 528 -0.99 10.99 27.35
C VAL A 528 -0.05 11.97 26.65
N LEU A 529 -0.21 12.15 25.33
CA LEU A 529 0.67 13.04 24.57
C LEU A 529 0.46 14.50 24.96
N TYR A 530 -0.78 14.96 25.11
CA TYR A 530 -1.09 16.34 25.47
C TYR A 530 -0.50 16.73 26.83
N ILE A 531 -0.71 15.92 27.86
CA ILE A 531 -0.15 16.18 29.20
C ILE A 531 1.38 16.16 29.17
N GLY A 532 1.99 15.23 28.41
CA GLY A 532 3.44 15.22 28.22
C GLY A 532 3.97 16.47 27.51
N ILE A 533 3.26 16.97 26.50
CA ILE A 533 3.61 18.23 25.82
C ILE A 533 3.58 19.40 26.81
N GLN A 534 2.52 19.52 27.62
CA GLN A 534 2.40 20.59 28.61
C GLN A 534 3.53 20.51 29.65
N ALA A 535 3.83 19.30 30.16
CA ALA A 535 4.91 19.10 31.11
C ALA A 535 6.30 19.45 30.55
N VAL A 536 6.57 19.09 29.28
CA VAL A 536 7.83 19.42 28.59
C VAL A 536 7.97 20.92 28.37
N GLN A 537 6.90 21.60 27.92
CA GLN A 537 6.89 23.05 27.72
C GLN A 537 7.20 23.78 29.03
N GLN A 538 6.64 23.32 30.14
CA GLN A 538 6.90 23.89 31.46
C GLN A 538 8.36 23.66 31.92
N LEU A 539 8.90 22.44 31.73
CA LEU A 539 10.30 22.13 32.03
C LEU A 539 11.28 23.03 31.26
N GLN A 540 10.97 23.32 29.99
CA GLN A 540 11.78 24.20 29.15
C GLN A 540 11.70 25.66 29.61
N ALA A 541 10.51 26.15 29.98
CA ALA A 541 10.33 27.49 30.53
C ALA A 541 11.13 27.69 31.82
N ASN A 542 11.13 26.71 32.72
CA ASN A 542 11.88 26.77 33.98
C ASN A 542 13.40 26.85 33.74
N LYS A 543 13.93 26.09 32.77
CA LYS A 543 15.35 26.11 32.40
C LYS A 543 15.76 27.46 31.80
N ALA A 544 14.92 28.05 30.95
CA ALA A 544 15.19 29.38 30.38
C ALA A 544 15.17 30.49 31.44
N ASN A 545 14.26 30.42 32.40
CA ASN A 545 14.14 31.38 33.50
C ASN A 545 15.26 31.23 34.55
N ALA A 546 15.76 30.01 34.79
CA ALA A 546 16.90 29.78 35.68
C ALA A 546 18.20 30.47 35.20
N SER A 547 18.36 30.69 33.89
CA SER A 547 19.44 31.49 33.30
C SER A 547 19.22 33.02 33.34
N ALA A 548 18.05 33.50 33.79
CA ALA A 548 17.69 34.92 33.83
C ALA A 548 17.28 35.39 35.25
N SER A 549 18.27 35.63 36.11
CA SER A 549 18.19 36.39 37.40
C SER A 549 17.27 35.89 38.54
N ALA A 550 17.84 35.91 39.75
CA ALA A 550 17.33 35.35 41.00
C ALA A 550 16.22 36.16 41.73
N GLN A 551 15.23 36.74 41.04
CA GLN A 551 14.23 37.62 41.67
C GLN A 551 12.75 37.20 41.58
N GLN A 552 12.42 35.96 41.22
CA GLN A 552 11.01 35.50 41.21
C GLN A 552 10.81 34.15 41.93
N ILE A 553 10.78 34.21 43.27
CA ILE A 553 10.56 33.02 44.13
C ILE A 553 9.08 32.56 44.12
N ASN A 554 8.13 33.43 43.73
CA ASN A 554 6.69 33.10 43.73
C ASN A 554 6.16 32.46 42.44
N HIS A 555 6.88 32.52 41.31
CA HIS A 555 6.47 31.84 40.07
C HIS A 555 7.02 30.41 39.96
N ASN A 556 8.22 30.14 40.49
CA ASN A 556 8.86 28.82 40.43
C ASN A 556 8.09 27.70 41.16
N THR A 557 7.27 28.03 42.17
CA THR A 557 6.46 27.03 42.91
C THR A 557 5.30 26.48 42.08
N MET A 558 4.67 27.32 41.25
CA MET A 558 3.56 26.91 40.38
C MET A 558 4.03 26.00 39.23
N ASP A 559 5.30 26.11 38.86
CA ASP A 559 5.89 25.42 37.72
C ASP A 559 6.45 24.02 38.07
N ILE A 560 7.03 23.85 39.27
CA ILE A 560 7.41 22.53 39.82
C ILE A 560 6.16 21.68 40.06
N PHE A 561 5.13 22.33 40.60
CA PHE A 561 3.87 21.70 40.93
C PHE A 561 3.14 21.10 39.71
N GLN A 562 3.23 21.72 38.54
CA GLN A 562 2.65 21.18 37.31
C GLN A 562 3.34 19.89 36.82
N ILE A 563 4.65 19.77 36.99
CA ILE A 563 5.41 18.56 36.62
C ILE A 563 5.08 17.41 37.58
N GLU A 564 4.98 17.70 38.88
CA GLU A 564 4.52 16.75 39.88
C GLU A 564 3.07 16.33 39.60
N THR A 565 2.19 17.26 39.24
CA THR A 565 0.80 16.99 38.86
C THR A 565 0.70 16.09 37.62
N ALA A 566 1.47 16.37 36.57
CA ALA A 566 1.53 15.50 35.39
C ALA A 566 2.06 14.10 35.73
N THR A 567 3.07 14.01 36.60
CA THR A 567 3.62 12.74 37.06
C THR A 567 2.59 11.95 37.89
N GLU A 568 1.84 12.65 38.75
CA GLU A 568 0.73 12.08 39.52
C GLU A 568 -0.37 11.53 38.61
N PHE A 569 -0.70 12.25 37.54
CA PHE A 569 -1.63 11.75 36.52
C PHE A 569 -1.19 10.40 35.93
N PHE A 570 0.08 10.27 35.54
CA PHE A 570 0.59 8.99 34.99
C PHE A 570 0.58 7.88 36.04
N ARG A 571 0.95 8.20 37.30
CA ARG A 571 0.92 7.26 38.42
C ARG A 571 -0.50 6.81 38.76
N TYR A 572 -1.46 7.74 38.74
CA TYR A 572 -2.88 7.46 38.97
C TYR A 572 -3.42 6.49 37.92
N LEU A 573 -3.17 6.75 36.63
CA LEU A 573 -3.67 5.87 35.56
C LEU A 573 -3.05 4.47 35.60
N VAL A 574 -1.72 4.37 35.79
CA VAL A 574 -1.10 3.04 35.87
C VAL A 574 -1.63 2.25 37.06
N THR A 575 -1.95 2.89 38.18
CA THR A 575 -2.42 2.18 39.38
C THR A 575 -3.90 1.78 39.29
N ASN A 576 -4.75 2.65 38.71
CA ASN A 576 -6.21 2.50 38.79
C ASN A 576 -6.86 1.86 37.56
N LEU A 577 -6.16 1.78 36.43
CA LEU A 577 -6.61 1.04 35.26
C LEU A 577 -6.44 -0.47 35.46
N ASP A 578 -7.35 -1.25 34.87
CA ASP A 578 -7.20 -2.69 34.81
C ASP A 578 -6.11 -3.10 33.81
N THR A 579 -5.86 -4.41 33.67
CA THR A 579 -4.82 -4.97 32.78
C THR A 579 -4.89 -4.42 31.36
N GLU A 580 -6.09 -4.36 30.77
CA GLU A 580 -6.30 -3.90 29.39
C GLU A 580 -6.03 -2.39 29.27
N GLY A 581 -6.64 -1.59 30.14
CA GLY A 581 -6.47 -0.14 30.14
C GLY A 581 -5.01 0.27 30.37
N ARG A 582 -4.33 -0.39 31.31
CA ARG A 582 -2.89 -0.17 31.56
C ARG A 582 -2.04 -0.51 30.34
N TYR A 583 -2.31 -1.64 29.69
CA TYR A 583 -1.55 -2.04 28.50
C TYR A 583 -1.67 -0.99 27.39
N LEU A 584 -2.87 -0.47 27.14
CA LEU A 584 -3.12 0.60 26.16
C LEU A 584 -2.46 1.92 26.57
N PHE A 585 -2.55 2.30 27.84
CA PHE A 585 -1.92 3.49 28.41
C PHE A 585 -0.39 3.45 28.30
N LEU A 586 0.24 2.33 28.69
CA LEU A 586 1.68 2.14 28.56
C LEU A 586 2.12 2.15 27.09
N ASN A 587 1.31 1.59 26.19
CA ASN A 587 1.55 1.70 24.75
C ASN A 587 1.49 3.15 24.25
N ALA A 588 0.57 3.97 24.76
CA ALA A 588 0.46 5.39 24.42
C ALA A 588 1.73 6.17 24.82
N ILE A 589 2.30 5.84 25.97
CA ILE A 589 3.61 6.38 26.43
C ILE A 589 4.74 5.86 25.54
N ALA A 590 4.81 4.55 25.30
CA ALA A 590 5.87 3.93 24.50
C ALA A 590 5.88 4.40 23.04
N ASN A 591 4.74 4.84 22.49
CA ASN A 591 4.66 5.48 21.17
C ASN A 591 5.46 6.77 21.06
N GLN A 592 5.87 7.38 22.18
CA GLN A 592 6.66 8.61 22.21
C GLN A 592 8.16 8.36 22.32
N LEU A 593 8.59 7.10 22.53
CA LEU A 593 9.99 6.68 22.62
C LEU A 593 10.61 6.52 21.21
N ARG A 594 10.82 7.63 20.51
CA ARG A 594 11.27 7.69 19.10
C ARG A 594 12.72 8.13 18.99
N TYR A 595 13.08 9.00 18.06
CA TYR A 595 14.43 9.57 17.94
C TYR A 595 14.73 10.57 19.06
N PRO A 596 15.99 11.01 19.28
CA PRO A 596 16.33 12.03 20.28
C PRO A 596 15.52 13.31 20.10
N ASN A 597 14.63 13.59 21.06
CA ASN A 597 13.83 14.81 21.17
C ASN A 597 13.31 14.94 22.61
N SER A 598 12.77 16.10 22.97
CA SER A 598 12.31 16.37 24.34
C SER A 598 11.14 15.50 24.81
N HIS A 599 10.25 15.07 23.91
CA HIS A 599 9.18 14.13 24.28
C HIS A 599 9.75 12.75 24.58
N THR A 600 10.64 12.24 23.72
CA THR A 600 11.30 10.94 23.95
C THR A 600 12.07 10.92 25.27
N HIS A 601 12.77 12.00 25.61
CA HIS A 601 13.45 12.13 26.90
C HIS A 601 12.45 12.10 28.07
N TYR A 602 11.41 12.92 28.01
CA TYR A 602 10.38 12.98 29.05
C TYR A 602 9.64 11.64 29.25
N PHE A 603 9.17 11.02 28.17
CA PHE A 603 8.43 9.75 28.29
C PHE A 603 9.34 8.57 28.65
N SER A 604 10.64 8.62 28.30
CA SER A 604 11.62 7.66 28.83
C SER A 604 11.73 7.78 30.35
N PHE A 605 11.83 9.01 30.86
CA PHE A 605 11.81 9.27 32.30
C PHE A 605 10.51 8.76 32.95
N ILE A 606 9.34 9.04 32.37
CA ILE A 606 8.06 8.59 32.91
C ILE A 606 8.00 7.05 32.98
N ILE A 607 8.40 6.32 31.95
CA ILE A 607 8.42 4.85 31.97
C ILE A 607 9.30 4.32 33.11
N LEU A 608 10.51 4.86 33.23
CA LEU A 608 11.46 4.44 34.25
C LEU A 608 10.99 4.80 35.67
N TYR A 609 10.36 5.97 35.83
CA TYR A 609 9.73 6.40 37.07
C TYR A 609 8.58 5.47 37.47
N LEU A 610 7.66 5.18 36.56
CA LEU A 610 6.53 4.28 36.83
C LEU A 610 7.00 2.87 37.19
N PHE A 611 8.11 2.39 36.62
CA PHE A 611 8.70 1.12 37.00
C PHE A 611 9.31 1.17 38.43
N ALA A 612 10.06 2.23 38.74
CA ALA A 612 10.73 2.38 40.03
C ALA A 612 9.75 2.55 41.20
N GLU A 613 8.71 3.36 41.01
CA GLU A 613 7.73 3.70 42.04
C GLU A 613 6.52 2.76 42.09
N ALA A 614 6.50 1.71 41.25
CA ALA A 614 5.42 0.73 41.25
C ALA A 614 5.36 -0.04 42.57
N ALA A 615 4.25 0.12 43.30
CA ALA A 615 3.98 -0.64 44.52
C ALA A 615 3.62 -2.12 44.25
N GLN A 616 3.15 -2.43 43.05
CA GLN A 616 2.66 -3.76 42.67
C GLN A 616 3.49 -4.31 41.50
N GLU A 617 4.05 -5.52 41.65
CA GLU A 617 5.00 -6.10 40.68
C GLU A 617 4.39 -6.32 39.28
N HIS A 618 3.07 -6.57 39.18
CA HIS A 618 2.42 -6.71 37.87
C HIS A 618 2.47 -5.45 37.00
N ILE A 619 2.67 -4.26 37.60
CA ILE A 619 2.88 -3.01 36.86
C ILE A 619 4.27 -3.03 36.21
N GLN A 620 5.29 -3.46 36.96
CA GLN A 620 6.67 -3.62 36.48
C GLN A 620 6.74 -4.66 35.36
N GLU A 621 6.02 -5.76 35.52
CA GLU A 621 5.87 -6.80 34.48
C GLU A 621 5.24 -6.22 33.21
N GLN A 622 4.14 -5.46 33.31
CA GLN A 622 3.49 -4.87 32.14
C GLN A 622 4.32 -3.80 31.44
N VAL A 623 5.02 -2.94 32.19
CA VAL A 623 5.99 -1.99 31.63
C VAL A 623 7.04 -2.76 30.82
N THR A 624 7.59 -3.82 31.41
CA THR A 624 8.60 -4.66 30.77
C THR A 624 8.05 -5.32 29.51
N ARG A 625 6.82 -5.88 29.56
CA ARG A 625 6.16 -6.51 28.42
C ARG A 625 5.99 -5.54 27.25
N VAL A 626 5.51 -4.32 27.50
CA VAL A 626 5.29 -3.31 26.44
C VAL A 626 6.61 -2.90 25.76
N LEU A 627 7.71 -2.80 26.52
CA LEU A 627 9.02 -2.52 25.93
C LEU A 627 9.55 -3.73 25.16
N LEU A 628 9.47 -4.92 25.76
CA LEU A 628 10.03 -6.15 25.22
C LEU A 628 9.33 -6.61 23.94
N GLU A 629 7.98 -6.58 23.89
CA GLU A 629 7.23 -7.01 22.71
C GLU A 629 7.60 -6.19 21.46
N ARG A 630 8.01 -4.93 21.65
CA ARG A 630 8.51 -4.05 20.58
C ARG A 630 9.96 -4.32 20.18
N LEU A 631 10.74 -5.07 20.97
CA LEU A 631 12.14 -5.40 20.68
C LEU A 631 12.32 -6.82 20.10
N ILE A 632 11.39 -7.73 20.38
CA ILE A 632 11.45 -9.12 19.88
C ILE A 632 11.02 -9.28 18.41
N VAL A 633 10.54 -8.20 17.79
CA VAL A 633 10.19 -8.17 16.36
C VAL A 633 11.40 -7.82 15.49
N ASN A 634 11.24 -7.97 14.18
CA ASN A 634 12.27 -7.59 13.21
C ASN A 634 12.55 -6.08 13.27
N ARG A 635 13.79 -5.70 12.97
CA ARG A 635 14.18 -4.30 12.78
C ARG A 635 13.28 -3.63 11.72
N PRO A 636 13.06 -2.30 11.81
CA PRO A 636 13.71 -1.35 12.71
C PRO A 636 13.11 -1.30 14.12
N HIS A 637 13.89 -0.79 15.07
CA HIS A 637 13.46 -0.52 16.45
C HIS A 637 13.63 0.98 16.75
N PRO A 638 12.65 1.65 17.40
CA PRO A 638 12.79 3.05 17.77
C PRO A 638 13.98 3.29 18.70
N TRP A 639 14.73 4.36 18.47
CA TRP A 639 15.95 4.67 19.23
C TRP A 639 15.68 4.83 20.74
N GLY A 640 14.67 5.62 21.09
CA GLY A 640 14.29 5.91 22.47
C GLY A 640 13.80 4.67 23.19
N LEU A 641 13.11 3.77 22.48
CA LEU A 641 12.69 2.47 23.04
C LEU A 641 13.91 1.64 23.47
N LEU A 642 14.93 1.53 22.61
CA LEU A 642 16.17 0.83 22.93
C LEU A 642 16.87 1.47 24.13
N ILE A 643 17.00 2.80 24.13
CA ILE A 643 17.62 3.55 25.21
C ILE A 643 16.93 3.33 26.54
N THR A 644 15.60 3.47 26.59
CA THR A 644 14.81 3.25 27.81
C THR A 644 14.95 1.81 28.32
N PHE A 645 14.93 0.82 27.42
CA PHE A 645 15.08 -0.57 27.80
C PHE A 645 16.50 -0.89 28.31
N ILE A 646 17.54 -0.36 27.66
CA ILE A 646 18.93 -0.51 28.08
C ILE A 646 19.14 0.10 29.48
N GLU A 647 18.60 1.29 29.73
CA GLU A 647 18.69 1.95 31.03
C GLU A 647 18.00 1.11 32.13
N LEU A 648 16.79 0.60 31.84
CA LEU A 648 16.02 -0.23 32.76
C LEU A 648 16.80 -1.49 33.20
N ILE A 649 17.49 -2.17 32.27
CA ILE A 649 18.19 -3.43 32.55
C ILE A 649 19.63 -3.24 33.06
N LYS A 650 20.28 -2.12 32.75
CA LYS A 650 21.69 -1.87 33.15
C LYS A 650 21.81 -1.08 34.43
N ASN A 651 20.91 -0.15 34.72
CA ASN A 651 21.03 0.69 35.91
C ASN A 651 20.60 -0.10 37.17
N PRO A 652 21.50 -0.33 38.15
CA PRO A 652 21.20 -1.09 39.36
C PRO A 652 20.02 -0.51 40.17
N ARG A 653 19.72 0.79 40.03
CA ARG A 653 18.60 1.45 40.70
C ARG A 653 17.26 0.73 40.48
N TYR A 654 17.03 0.16 39.30
CA TYR A 654 15.75 -0.49 38.98
C TYR A 654 15.66 -1.92 39.51
N ASN A 655 16.80 -2.53 39.87
CA ASN A 655 16.89 -3.90 40.36
C ASN A 655 16.15 -4.92 39.45
N PHE A 656 16.25 -4.71 38.13
CA PHE A 656 15.43 -5.41 37.13
C PHE A 656 15.63 -6.93 37.18
N TRP A 657 16.87 -7.39 37.13
CA TRP A 657 17.22 -8.81 37.10
C TRP A 657 16.93 -9.57 38.40
N ASN A 658 16.50 -8.89 39.46
CA ASN A 658 16.11 -9.56 40.71
C ASN A 658 14.58 -9.63 40.88
N ARG A 659 13.80 -9.19 39.89
CA ARG A 659 12.33 -9.29 39.91
C ARG A 659 11.87 -10.70 39.56
N ALA A 660 10.79 -11.18 40.19
CA ALA A 660 10.34 -12.56 40.07
C ALA A 660 9.93 -12.91 38.63
N PHE A 661 9.27 -11.98 37.93
CA PHE A 661 8.84 -12.18 36.53
C PHE A 661 9.99 -12.33 35.53
N THR A 662 11.24 -11.97 35.90
CA THR A 662 12.40 -12.15 35.00
C THR A 662 12.97 -13.58 35.04
N HIS A 663 12.59 -14.37 36.05
CA HIS A 663 13.04 -15.77 36.24
C HIS A 663 11.89 -16.77 36.30
N CYS A 664 10.66 -16.35 35.97
CA CYS A 664 9.49 -17.21 36.09
C CYS A 664 9.52 -18.43 35.14
N ALA A 665 10.26 -18.32 34.03
CA ALA A 665 10.52 -19.43 33.11
C ALA A 665 11.91 -19.29 32.44
N PRO A 666 12.62 -20.40 32.17
CA PRO A 666 13.91 -20.37 31.47
C PRO A 666 13.86 -19.66 30.11
N GLU A 667 12.76 -19.81 29.37
CA GLU A 667 12.55 -19.20 28.05
C GLU A 667 12.46 -17.67 28.14
N ILE A 668 11.80 -17.16 29.18
CA ILE A 668 11.67 -15.72 29.44
C ILE A 668 13.04 -15.12 29.79
N LYS A 669 13.81 -15.82 30.64
CA LYS A 669 15.18 -15.40 30.97
C LYS A 669 16.07 -15.37 29.72
N GLN A 670 16.04 -16.41 28.89
CA GLN A 670 16.79 -16.46 27.64
C GLN A 670 16.38 -15.35 26.66
N LEU A 671 15.08 -15.03 26.60
CA LEU A 671 14.56 -13.94 25.78
C LEU A 671 15.16 -12.59 26.23
N PHE A 672 15.13 -12.29 27.53
CA PHE A 672 15.74 -11.08 28.07
C PHE A 672 17.24 -11.01 27.82
N GLU A 673 17.97 -12.10 28.03
CA GLU A 673 19.41 -12.17 27.76
C GLU A 673 19.72 -11.97 26.26
N SER A 674 18.91 -12.53 25.37
CA SER A 674 19.05 -12.36 23.92
C SER A 674 18.81 -10.92 23.50
N VAL A 675 17.73 -10.29 23.98
CA VAL A 675 17.43 -8.89 23.69
C VAL A 675 18.51 -7.99 24.26
N ALA A 676 18.94 -8.20 25.51
CA ALA A 676 20.03 -7.46 26.13
C ALA A 676 21.32 -7.53 25.29
N LYS A 677 21.72 -8.72 24.83
CA LYS A 677 22.87 -8.91 23.93
C LYS A 677 22.69 -8.16 22.61
N SER A 678 21.51 -8.25 22.00
CA SER A 678 21.20 -7.57 20.73
C SER A 678 21.21 -6.04 20.83
N CYS A 679 20.96 -5.50 22.03
CA CYS A 679 21.00 -4.07 22.37
C CYS A 679 22.39 -3.61 22.90
N GLY A 680 23.46 -4.40 22.73
CA GLY A 680 24.80 -4.03 23.20
C GLY A 680 25.02 -4.22 24.72
N GLY A 681 24.23 -5.06 25.38
CA GLY A 681 24.41 -5.47 26.77
C GLY A 681 25.06 -6.85 26.88
N GLY A 682 26.35 -6.90 27.20
CA GLY A 682 26.87 -8.08 27.89
C GLY A 682 26.10 -8.24 29.20
N ALA A 683 25.39 -9.36 29.37
CA ALA A 683 24.71 -9.66 30.62
C ALA A 683 25.73 -9.53 31.76
N GLY A 684 25.41 -8.69 32.75
CA GLY A 684 26.25 -8.50 33.93
C GLY A 684 26.50 -9.86 34.55
N LYS A 685 27.74 -10.34 34.50
CA LYS A 685 28.18 -11.38 35.43
C LYS A 685 28.00 -10.76 36.81
N ALA A 686 27.10 -11.33 37.60
CA ALA A 686 27.08 -11.12 39.03
C ALA A 686 28.52 -11.32 39.52
N VAL A 687 29.04 -10.31 40.21
CA VAL A 687 30.27 -10.44 40.99
C VAL A 687 29.90 -11.43 42.09
N ASP A 688 30.36 -12.67 41.90
CA ASP A 688 30.33 -13.67 42.94
C ASP A 688 31.34 -13.20 43.99
N ASP A 689 30.84 -12.85 45.18
CA ASP A 689 31.65 -12.61 46.38
C ASP A 689 32.31 -13.94 46.75
N GLY A 690 33.46 -14.21 46.13
CA GLY A 690 34.33 -15.32 46.46
C GLY A 690 35.26 -14.96 47.62
N SER A 691 34.71 -14.78 48.82
CA SER A 691 35.46 -15.06 50.04
C SER A 691 35.33 -16.56 50.35
N ASP A 692 36.40 -17.32 50.12
CA ASP A 692 37.16 -18.00 51.19
C ASP A 692 37.94 -19.23 50.67
N GLY A 693 39.19 -19.36 51.14
CA GLY A 693 39.85 -20.65 51.40
C GLY A 693 40.71 -21.32 50.33
N GLY A 694 42.04 -21.13 50.41
CA GLY A 694 42.96 -22.28 50.26
C GLY A 694 44.21 -22.13 49.36
N HIS A 695 45.17 -21.26 49.72
CA HIS A 695 46.52 -21.65 50.16
C HIS A 695 47.39 -20.44 50.51
#